data_AF-A0A5E7C905-F1
#
_entry.id   AF-A0A5E7C905-F1
#
_cell.length_a   1.000
_cell.length_b   1.000
_cell.length_c   1.000
_cell.angle_alpha   90.00
_cell.angle_beta   90.00
_cell.angle_gamma   90.00
#
_symmetry.space_group_name_H-M   'P 1'
#
loop_
_entity.id
_entity.type
_entity.pdbx_description
1 polymer ?
#
loop_
_entity_poly.entity_id
_entity_poly.type
_entity_poly.pdbx_seq_one_letter_code
_entity_poly.pdbx_strand_id
1 'polypeptide(L)'
;MTEHALAPSAERDASPPKTAVRGLLLQRKCACGAGAGSSGECESCAAGRAQNLQRKSKGAESGQGVPVSVGETLARPGRPMDADTRDFMESRFGSDFAAVRIHDDSAAGASAQEVDAHAFTVGQDIVFGAGQYQPDSDSGRHLLAHELAHTVQQQGLQRSGISNLADQGPHYQQLEREADFAADSVMRGQPLASGVLSQSGPRLSRKGKSQDYEVESRYRDLEMTTGHKVTPEKKTTAKVKGKDKELASFDVDFLELHEVKGPVLKDWQSKAKAKALRAIITLQGAKAQEAGLWQMRVSSDELRSRWVNLRGWKMGDALDAAWQKAGGDAEFPKVGGGTCEMDHVIELQVGGDNTQENIQVLDRLDNGMSGSLIKQQVFGLAQAIAEKIEEAGEEPPAQIRLVFADSKMKSTGKCGPCCETGKKLGKPGKDGRADKSTQILIDYPVMAGGSTRMLRVSDKTKTPPIFESGIPENVAGAEILPGLLLMTLRRVGKGKDTISAVIDTRDRTRLPITLPAKGTGVVLDVAEDGGLTLSEVAKKNAGIAFTYDYLSPGRFTKLDLVPGGVAGEGYITPTKVPLLQRLEVAFSPEYFRLKAPLDKNKLKPPFAGVKITEASLAIDLAPKLKPVGTVAFEFGTTKKIAASKVEVSADENGLVLTGVLFVYLPGVDEAKGEIKYQAGAWSGGAHIESGQMAGKIPYVKSGAVDVFLKAGKIDASGKVNLELPGGNEASLELNYTRSKWVFQGHGKIKVKNPYLKPIQASLWYDGELFIAKGQAGFAFSGLDGIVDATYENKAGNDKVYGKGDIKIDKGRAKGNIVVELLPNGKITGKGRLSYEIKKDMVATAGITVDEQQKITFDGELSFPDVTLFKRFPEKDENQPIFSASGSIPIPGASIGPIGLKVKLWGSLGYYYYVGPGVLTGVKATVKFSPFEADPDFSFNLKAIARIPAGGGISGKVGADVVIDLYLAEVGGGLSVEASVGLEGKAELDGEIAYSKDKFSVDAKAFIGGAVVLDAALKARVYAEAGVWRFKIRTEKTWKLLGGKVDTDLKLGVRLPLHYDSIDGFRMPRLSDIKPEPAQLNLDPSKMLSNLFGNAKSEEHEV
;
A
#
# COMPACT_ATOMS: atom_id res chain seq x y z
N MET A 1 67.29 -22.28 -10.21
CA MET A 1 68.21 -21.26 -9.68
C MET A 1 67.66 -20.88 -8.30
N THR A 2 67.93 -21.74 -7.31
CA THR A 2 68.94 -21.53 -6.24
C THR A 2 68.49 -20.41 -5.29
N GLU A 3 67.78 -20.75 -4.21
CA GLU A 3 68.27 -21.19 -2.89
C GLU A 3 69.13 -20.16 -2.12
N HIS A 4 68.63 -19.77 -0.95
CA HIS A 4 69.28 -19.79 0.38
C HIS A 4 68.23 -19.26 1.38
N ALA A 5 67.51 -20.05 2.18
CA ALA A 5 67.90 -21.04 3.21
C ALA A 5 68.79 -20.45 4.32
N LEU A 6 68.22 -20.32 5.53
CA LEU A 6 68.83 -20.61 6.84
C LEU A 6 67.78 -20.46 7.97
N ALA A 7 67.24 -21.59 8.41
CA ALA A 7 66.86 -21.89 9.80
C ALA A 7 68.07 -22.64 10.45
N PRO A 8 68.14 -23.04 11.75
CA PRO A 8 67.10 -23.20 12.79
C PRO A 8 67.52 -22.74 14.21
N SER A 9 66.65 -22.78 15.23
CA SER A 9 66.73 -23.63 16.47
C SER A 9 66.26 -22.79 17.67
N ALA A 10 65.74 -23.23 18.81
CA ALA A 10 65.09 -24.44 19.32
C ALA A 10 64.47 -24.04 20.69
N GLU A 11 63.82 -25.00 21.38
CA GLU A 11 63.28 -25.00 22.76
C GLU A 11 61.84 -24.48 22.93
N ARG A 12 60.82 -25.35 23.07
CA ARG A 12 60.42 -26.27 24.16
C ARG A 12 59.57 -25.59 25.26
N ASP A 13 58.33 -26.06 25.32
CA ASP A 13 57.48 -26.36 26.47
C ASP A 13 57.18 -25.35 27.59
N ALA A 14 55.89 -25.42 27.97
CA ALA A 14 55.28 -25.17 29.28
C ALA A 14 54.97 -23.71 29.70
N SER A 15 53.68 -23.50 30.05
CA SER A 15 53.15 -22.45 30.94
C SER A 15 53.97 -22.32 32.25
N PRO A 16 53.84 -21.30 33.15
CA PRO A 16 52.80 -20.28 33.37
C PRO A 16 53.42 -18.87 33.71
N PRO A 17 52.80 -17.91 34.44
CA PRO A 17 52.54 -18.04 35.89
C PRO A 17 51.17 -17.50 36.38
N LYS A 18 50.74 -18.08 37.51
CA LYS A 18 49.76 -17.53 38.45
C LYS A 18 50.45 -16.51 39.38
N THR A 19 49.63 -15.85 40.21
CA THR A 19 49.91 -15.12 41.47
C THR A 19 50.44 -13.68 41.36
N ALA A 20 50.02 -12.71 42.16
CA ALA A 20 49.06 -12.67 43.27
C ALA A 20 48.67 -11.21 43.57
N VAL A 21 47.43 -10.99 44.03
CA VAL A 21 47.19 -10.06 45.15
C VAL A 21 46.20 -10.75 46.10
N ARG A 22 46.70 -11.11 47.29
CA ARG A 22 45.90 -11.53 48.43
C ARG A 22 45.47 -10.29 49.21
N GLY A 23 44.21 -10.27 49.64
CA GLY A 23 43.85 -9.87 51.00
C GLY A 23 43.18 -8.50 51.15
N LEU A 24 41.85 -8.51 51.24
CA LEU A 24 41.12 -8.19 52.49
C LEU A 24 39.64 -8.54 52.29
N LEU A 25 39.28 -9.77 52.65
CA LEU A 25 37.90 -10.17 52.87
C LEU A 25 37.42 -9.54 54.18
N LEU A 26 36.55 -8.55 54.12
CA LEU A 26 35.68 -8.22 55.25
C LEU A 26 34.46 -9.15 55.19
N GLN A 27 34.61 -10.38 55.69
CA GLN A 27 33.46 -11.25 55.93
C GLN A 27 32.67 -10.72 57.13
N ARG A 28 31.43 -10.25 56.91
CA ARG A 28 30.46 -10.10 57.99
C ARG A 28 29.63 -11.38 58.08
N LYS A 29 29.59 -11.97 59.28
CA LYS A 29 28.66 -13.05 59.62
C LYS A 29 27.22 -12.54 59.51
N CYS A 30 26.34 -13.29 58.84
CA CYS A 30 24.90 -13.08 58.93
C CYS A 30 24.39 -13.36 60.35
N ALA A 31 23.36 -12.64 60.77
CA ALA A 31 22.76 -12.74 62.12
C ALA A 31 22.21 -14.13 62.47
N CYS A 32 22.03 -15.02 61.49
CA CYS A 32 21.54 -16.39 61.67
C CYS A 32 22.65 -17.48 61.74
N GLY A 33 23.93 -17.11 61.67
CA GLY A 33 25.04 -18.02 62.02
C GLY A 33 25.47 -19.08 60.99
N ALA A 34 24.88 -19.16 59.79
CA ALA A 34 25.30 -20.10 58.74
C ALA A 34 25.93 -19.40 57.52
N GLY A 35 26.87 -20.08 56.84
CA GLY A 35 27.59 -19.57 55.66
C GLY A 35 26.79 -19.67 54.36
N ALA A 36 26.94 -18.67 53.48
CA ALA A 36 26.21 -18.59 52.21
C ALA A 36 26.65 -19.67 51.21
N GLY A 37 25.69 -20.36 50.59
CA GLY A 37 25.92 -21.21 49.42
C GLY A 37 26.18 -20.38 48.16
N SER A 38 26.41 -21.04 47.02
CA SER A 38 26.86 -20.44 45.75
C SER A 38 25.89 -19.45 45.09
N SER A 39 24.65 -19.34 45.56
CA SER A 39 23.67 -18.31 45.15
C SER A 39 23.62 -17.08 46.06
N GLY A 40 24.36 -17.08 47.17
CA GLY A 40 24.45 -15.93 48.09
C GLY A 40 23.32 -15.78 49.12
N GLU A 41 22.33 -16.69 49.20
CA GLU A 41 21.19 -16.57 50.15
C GLU A 41 20.82 -17.92 50.80
N CYS A 42 20.18 -17.88 51.99
CA CYS A 42 19.77 -19.07 52.76
C CYS A 42 18.26 -19.39 52.63
N GLU A 43 17.92 -20.66 52.84
CA GLU A 43 16.61 -21.26 52.57
C GLU A 43 15.45 -20.65 53.40
N SER A 44 15.72 -20.09 54.58
CA SER A 44 14.72 -19.40 55.41
C SER A 44 14.38 -17.99 54.92
N CYS A 45 15.27 -17.33 54.18
CA CYS A 45 15.02 -16.02 53.57
C CYS A 45 14.12 -16.11 52.33
N ALA A 46 14.16 -17.24 51.61
CA ALA A 46 13.29 -17.47 50.45
C ALA A 46 11.82 -17.72 50.84
N ALA A 47 11.56 -18.28 52.03
CA ALA A 47 10.21 -18.65 52.48
C ALA A 47 9.39 -17.51 53.13
N GLY A 48 10.02 -16.40 53.55
CA GLY A 48 9.37 -15.34 54.34
C GLY A 48 8.59 -14.27 53.55
N ARG A 49 8.63 -14.26 52.22
CA ARG A 49 8.07 -13.15 51.41
C ARG A 49 6.62 -13.33 50.97
N ALA A 50 5.99 -14.46 51.29
CA ALA A 50 4.63 -14.78 50.83
C ALA A 50 3.48 -14.34 51.77
N GLN A 51 3.74 -13.88 53.00
CA GLN A 51 2.67 -13.49 53.92
C GLN A 51 3.09 -12.36 54.87
N ASN A 52 2.80 -11.10 54.50
CA ASN A 52 2.32 -10.05 55.41
C ASN A 52 2.04 -8.74 54.64
N LEU A 53 0.76 -8.53 54.33
CA LEU A 53 0.16 -7.24 54.04
C LEU A 53 0.24 -6.32 55.27
N GLN A 54 0.71 -5.07 55.12
CA GLN A 54 0.49 -4.01 56.11
C GLN A 54 -0.18 -2.76 55.52
N ARG A 55 -1.45 -2.62 55.92
CA ARG A 55 -2.20 -1.46 56.45
C ARG A 55 -1.88 -0.01 55.98
N LYS A 56 -2.96 0.62 55.50
CA LYS A 56 -3.21 2.06 55.29
C LYS A 56 -2.94 2.91 56.54
N SER A 57 -2.11 3.95 56.41
CA SER A 57 -2.14 5.14 57.30
C SER A 57 -2.70 6.33 56.53
N LYS A 58 -3.52 7.12 57.22
CA LYS A 58 -4.24 8.29 56.71
C LYS A 58 -3.72 9.49 57.50
N GLY A 59 -3.14 10.48 56.83
CA GLY A 59 -2.93 11.84 57.35
C GLY A 59 -1.48 12.31 57.52
N ALA A 60 -0.86 12.77 56.43
CA ALA A 60 -0.06 14.00 56.33
C ALA A 60 0.10 14.33 54.84
N GLU A 61 -0.06 15.60 54.47
CA GLU A 61 -0.24 16.10 53.11
C GLU A 61 1.04 16.11 52.25
N SER A 62 0.82 15.96 50.93
CA SER A 62 1.70 16.25 49.77
C SER A 62 3.16 15.79 49.82
N GLY A 63 3.43 14.62 49.23
CA GLY A 63 4.75 14.26 48.69
C GLY A 63 4.57 13.27 47.54
N GLN A 64 4.66 13.73 46.29
CA GLN A 64 4.69 12.83 45.13
C GLN A 64 5.97 11.98 45.20
N GLY A 65 5.83 10.68 45.42
CA GLY A 65 6.91 9.72 45.24
C GLY A 65 7.26 9.55 43.76
N VAL A 66 8.51 9.17 43.48
CA VAL A 66 9.01 8.87 42.11
C VAL A 66 8.17 7.74 41.49
N PRO A 67 7.56 7.91 40.29
CA PRO A 67 6.84 6.86 39.59
C PRO A 67 7.69 5.62 39.38
N VAL A 68 7.03 4.45 39.42
CA VAL A 68 7.67 3.15 39.20
C VAL A 68 8.35 3.09 37.83
N SER A 69 7.79 3.75 36.81
CA SER A 69 8.32 3.82 35.46
C SER A 69 9.73 4.41 35.37
N VAL A 70 10.09 5.34 36.28
CA VAL A 70 11.44 5.90 36.38
C VAL A 70 12.42 4.82 36.81
N GLY A 71 12.09 4.07 37.86
CA GLY A 71 12.94 2.97 38.35
C GLY A 71 13.08 1.85 37.32
N GLU A 72 12.00 1.51 36.60
CA GLU A 72 12.01 0.50 35.54
C GLU A 72 12.85 0.92 34.34
N THR A 73 12.78 2.19 33.93
CA THR A 73 13.57 2.72 32.81
C THR A 73 15.06 2.73 33.14
N LEU A 74 15.42 3.21 34.35
CA LEU A 74 16.81 3.24 34.82
C LEU A 74 17.41 1.85 35.05
N ALA A 75 16.59 0.81 35.24
CA ALA A 75 17.04 -0.58 35.36
C ALA A 75 17.37 -1.23 34.00
N ARG A 76 16.96 -0.63 32.89
CA ARG A 76 17.27 -1.12 31.53
C ARG A 76 18.64 -0.63 31.08
N PRO A 77 19.33 -1.36 30.19
CA PRO A 77 20.61 -0.90 29.66
C PRO A 77 20.39 0.30 28.74
N GLY A 78 20.87 1.49 29.16
CA GLY A 78 20.97 2.66 28.29
C GLY A 78 22.15 2.56 27.33
N ARG A 79 22.14 3.33 26.24
CA ARG A 79 23.25 3.35 25.28
C ARG A 79 24.31 4.38 25.68
N PRO A 80 25.61 4.15 25.40
CA PRO A 80 26.60 5.21 25.53
C PRO A 80 26.28 6.35 24.57
N MET A 81 26.64 7.57 24.95
CA MET A 81 26.61 8.71 24.04
C MET A 81 27.53 8.45 22.85
N ASP A 82 27.11 8.85 21.65
CA ASP A 82 27.92 8.72 20.45
C ASP A 82 29.20 9.57 20.54
N ALA A 83 30.26 9.12 19.88
CA ALA A 83 31.59 9.69 20.05
C ALA A 83 31.67 11.18 19.68
N ASP A 84 31.07 11.58 18.56
CA ASP A 84 31.13 12.97 18.09
C ASP A 84 30.35 13.92 19.01
N THR A 85 29.15 13.52 19.46
CA THR A 85 28.37 14.29 20.44
C THR A 85 29.09 14.36 21.79
N ARG A 86 29.69 13.25 22.22
CA ARG A 86 30.44 13.19 23.47
C ARG A 86 31.65 14.12 23.40
N ASP A 87 32.50 14.01 22.38
CA ASP A 87 33.69 14.84 22.23
C ASP A 87 33.32 16.34 22.11
N PHE A 88 32.20 16.65 21.45
CA PHE A 88 31.65 18.01 21.39
C PHE A 88 31.25 18.55 22.76
N MET A 89 30.59 17.74 23.59
CA MET A 89 30.13 18.14 24.93
C MET A 89 31.29 18.17 25.94
N GLU A 90 32.16 17.17 25.96
CA GLU A 90 33.29 17.06 26.88
C GLU A 90 34.27 18.23 26.71
N SER A 91 34.54 18.65 25.47
CA SER A 91 35.40 19.81 25.20
C SER A 91 34.87 21.14 25.73
N ARG A 92 33.55 21.24 25.95
CA ARG A 92 32.86 22.46 26.42
C ARG A 92 32.52 22.41 27.91
N PHE A 93 32.24 21.24 28.44
CA PHE A 93 32.02 21.02 29.87
C PHE A 93 33.31 20.81 30.67
N GLY A 94 34.42 20.42 30.02
CA GLY A 94 35.65 20.03 30.71
C GLY A 94 35.45 18.83 31.65
N SER A 95 34.46 17.98 31.37
CA SER A 95 34.04 16.83 32.21
C SER A 95 33.96 15.58 31.34
N ASP A 96 34.26 14.41 31.91
CA ASP A 96 34.15 13.11 31.24
C ASP A 96 32.70 12.60 31.27
N PHE A 97 32.16 12.28 30.10
CA PHE A 97 30.81 11.76 29.90
C PHE A 97 30.79 10.31 29.39
N ALA A 98 31.91 9.59 29.40
CA ALA A 98 31.97 8.18 28.99
C ALA A 98 31.07 7.26 29.83
N ALA A 99 30.81 7.64 31.08
CA ALA A 99 29.91 6.93 31.99
C ALA A 99 28.41 7.23 31.76
N VAL A 100 28.08 8.27 30.98
CA VAL A 100 26.69 8.68 30.75
C VAL A 100 25.95 7.64 29.91
N ARG A 101 24.70 7.35 30.28
CA ARG A 101 23.80 6.44 29.58
C ARG A 101 22.56 7.18 29.13
N ILE A 102 22.31 7.12 27.82
CA ILE A 102 21.16 7.74 27.17
C ILE A 102 20.05 6.69 27.03
N HIS A 103 18.86 7.07 27.48
CA HIS A 103 17.63 6.31 27.30
C HIS A 103 16.67 7.16 26.47
N ASP A 104 16.43 6.77 25.23
CA ASP A 104 15.56 7.49 24.29
C ASP A 104 14.51 6.57 23.63
N ASP A 105 14.36 5.36 24.17
CA ASP A 105 13.38 4.39 23.69
C ASP A 105 11.94 4.72 24.11
N SER A 106 10.98 3.89 23.71
CA SER A 106 9.57 4.11 24.04
C SER A 106 9.28 4.12 25.55
N ALA A 107 10.02 3.32 26.34
CA ALA A 107 9.82 3.27 27.78
C ALA A 107 10.38 4.53 28.44
N ALA A 108 11.54 5.01 27.99
CA ALA A 108 12.08 6.31 28.35
C ALA A 108 11.10 7.45 28.02
N GLY A 109 10.52 7.42 26.82
CA GLY A 109 9.51 8.40 26.40
C GLY A 109 8.27 8.42 27.30
N ALA A 110 7.76 7.25 27.68
CA ALA A 110 6.62 7.12 28.61
C ALA A 110 6.99 7.56 30.03
N SER A 111 8.17 7.18 30.52
CA SER A 111 8.66 7.57 31.84
C SER A 111 8.84 9.09 31.96
N ALA A 112 9.45 9.73 30.96
CA ALA A 112 9.59 11.19 30.92
C ALA A 112 8.23 11.90 30.86
N GLN A 113 7.23 11.30 30.21
CA GLN A 113 5.87 11.83 30.21
C GLN A 113 5.18 11.73 31.57
N GLU A 114 5.37 10.63 32.32
CA GLU A 114 4.78 10.46 33.65
C GLU A 114 5.33 11.45 34.69
N VAL A 115 6.58 11.89 34.53
CA VAL A 115 7.17 12.97 35.33
C VAL A 115 7.03 14.35 34.68
N ASP A 116 6.18 14.46 33.66
CA ASP A 116 5.88 15.70 32.94
C ASP A 116 7.13 16.47 32.47
N ALA A 117 8.05 15.76 31.81
CA ALA A 117 9.35 16.27 31.39
C ALA A 117 9.60 16.09 29.88
N HIS A 118 10.41 16.99 29.31
CA HIS A 118 11.05 16.85 28.01
C HIS A 118 12.22 15.88 28.08
N ALA A 119 13.01 15.95 29.15
CA ALA A 119 13.99 14.96 29.55
C ALA A 119 14.20 15.06 31.07
N PHE A 120 14.78 14.03 31.67
CA PHE A 120 15.18 14.06 33.07
C PHE A 120 16.48 13.30 33.27
N THR A 121 17.25 13.72 34.28
CA THR A 121 18.52 13.11 34.66
C THR A 121 18.47 12.57 36.08
N VAL A 122 18.98 11.35 36.25
CA VAL A 122 19.24 10.72 37.54
C VAL A 122 20.66 10.14 37.54
N GLY A 123 21.58 10.75 38.28
CA GLY A 123 22.98 10.34 38.34
C GLY A 123 23.67 10.46 36.98
N GLN A 124 23.99 9.31 36.36
CA GLN A 124 24.64 9.23 35.05
C GLN A 124 23.69 8.78 33.93
N ASP A 125 22.41 8.62 34.25
CA ASP A 125 21.38 8.20 33.30
C ASP A 125 20.53 9.40 32.91
N ILE A 126 20.43 9.65 31.60
CA ILE A 126 19.58 10.69 31.02
C ILE A 126 18.45 10.02 30.24
N VAL A 127 17.22 10.34 30.61
CA VAL A 127 16.00 9.78 30.01
C VAL A 127 15.31 10.87 29.22
N PHE A 128 15.19 10.67 27.91
CA PHE A 128 14.55 11.61 27.00
C PHE A 128 13.08 11.24 26.76
N GLY A 129 12.24 12.27 26.71
CA GLY A 129 10.91 12.17 26.14
C GLY A 129 10.95 11.73 24.68
N ALA A 130 9.84 11.20 24.19
CA ALA A 130 9.76 10.71 22.81
C ALA A 130 10.21 11.78 21.80
N GLY A 131 11.26 11.45 21.03
CA GLY A 131 11.85 12.34 20.02
C GLY A 131 12.60 13.56 20.59
N GLN A 132 12.97 13.56 21.87
CA GLN A 132 13.68 14.71 22.48
C GLN A 132 15.21 14.56 22.46
N TYR A 133 15.76 13.34 22.30
CA TYR A 133 17.20 13.14 22.02
C TYR A 133 17.49 13.44 20.55
N GLN A 134 17.89 14.69 20.25
CA GLN A 134 18.22 15.15 18.90
C GLN A 134 19.57 15.88 18.89
N PRO A 135 20.70 15.16 19.03
CA PRO A 135 22.05 15.76 19.16
C PRO A 135 22.51 16.52 17.90
N ASP A 136 21.81 16.37 16.78
CA ASP A 136 22.09 17.11 15.55
C ASP A 136 21.34 18.45 15.43
N SER A 137 20.33 18.69 16.26
CA SER A 137 19.55 19.93 16.29
C SER A 137 20.02 20.88 17.38
N ASP A 138 19.91 22.19 17.18
CA ASP A 138 20.31 23.16 18.21
C ASP A 138 19.46 23.04 19.48
N SER A 139 18.15 22.80 19.34
CA SER A 139 17.26 22.59 20.49
C SER A 139 17.53 21.28 21.23
N GLY A 140 17.87 20.21 20.52
CA GLY A 140 18.18 18.92 21.12
C GLY A 140 19.57 18.87 21.73
N ARG A 141 20.56 19.54 21.15
CA ARG A 141 21.87 19.77 21.79
C ARG A 141 21.74 20.63 23.03
N HIS A 142 20.91 21.66 23.00
CA HIS A 142 20.65 22.50 24.17
C HIS A 142 20.01 21.67 25.29
N LEU A 143 18.96 20.90 24.99
CA LEU A 143 18.34 19.98 25.94
C LEU A 143 19.34 18.94 26.48
N LEU A 144 20.15 18.34 25.61
CA LEU A 144 21.19 17.39 26.03
C LEU A 144 22.22 18.05 26.94
N ALA A 145 22.66 19.27 26.63
CA ALA A 145 23.59 20.02 27.47
C ALA A 145 22.94 20.38 28.83
N HIS A 146 21.66 20.72 28.86
CA HIS A 146 20.90 20.94 30.10
C HIS A 146 20.91 19.69 30.98
N GLU A 147 20.59 18.54 30.40
CA GLU A 147 20.57 17.28 31.14
C GLU A 147 21.98 16.80 31.54
N LEU A 148 23.01 17.09 30.73
CA LEU A 148 24.40 16.79 31.09
C LEU A 148 24.91 17.65 32.24
N ALA A 149 24.47 18.90 32.33
CA ALA A 149 24.78 19.72 33.50
C ALA A 149 24.27 19.06 34.79
N HIS A 150 23.07 18.47 34.76
CA HIS A 150 22.56 17.67 35.88
C HIS A 150 23.43 16.43 36.16
N THR A 151 24.04 15.79 35.16
CA THR A 151 24.99 14.68 35.40
C THR A 151 26.26 15.14 36.11
N VAL A 152 26.78 16.33 35.77
CA VAL A 152 27.95 16.94 36.42
C VAL A 152 27.61 17.36 37.85
N GLN A 153 26.45 17.99 38.06
CA GLN A 153 25.95 18.34 39.39
C GLN A 153 25.80 17.09 40.26
N GLN A 154 25.41 15.95 39.70
CA GLN A 154 25.19 14.69 40.43
C GLN A 154 26.43 13.76 40.51
N GLN A 155 27.61 14.17 40.02
CA GLN A 155 28.84 13.37 40.10
C GLN A 155 29.31 13.16 41.55
N GLY A 156 29.47 11.89 41.97
CA GLY A 156 30.20 11.54 43.20
C GLY A 156 29.60 10.47 44.13
N LEU A 157 28.37 9.98 43.90
CA LEU A 157 27.75 8.98 44.78
C LEU A 157 27.05 7.85 43.99
N GLN A 158 27.66 6.66 44.02
CA GLN A 158 27.06 5.43 43.48
C GLN A 158 25.84 5.02 44.32
N ARG A 159 24.68 4.93 43.65
CA ARG A 159 23.48 4.18 44.04
C ARG A 159 23.09 4.27 45.53
N SER A 160 22.66 5.43 45.97
CA SER A 160 21.79 5.57 47.15
C SER A 160 20.48 6.23 46.68
N GLY A 161 19.34 5.74 47.16
CA GLY A 161 18.01 5.87 46.53
C GLY A 161 17.61 7.28 46.04
N ILE A 162 16.83 7.30 44.94
CA ILE A 162 16.28 8.53 44.33
C ILE A 162 15.47 9.28 45.38
N SER A 163 15.95 10.45 45.79
CA SER A 163 15.22 11.29 46.74
C SER A 163 14.23 12.18 45.98
N ASN A 164 12.95 12.07 46.35
CA ASN A 164 11.77 12.92 46.09
C ASN A 164 11.67 13.70 44.75
N LEU A 165 10.57 13.45 44.02
CA LEU A 165 10.08 14.29 42.92
C LEU A 165 9.54 15.67 43.36
N ALA A 166 9.37 15.86 44.67
CA ALA A 166 8.65 16.99 45.25
C ALA A 166 9.55 18.13 45.76
N ASP A 167 10.88 18.05 45.64
CA ASP A 167 11.76 19.14 46.04
C ASP A 167 11.80 20.20 44.93
N GLN A 168 10.74 20.99 44.77
CA GLN A 168 10.74 22.21 43.96
C GLN A 168 11.26 23.43 44.76
N GLY A 169 11.95 23.17 45.87
CA GLY A 169 12.48 24.20 46.75
C GLY A 169 13.55 25.08 46.08
N PRO A 170 13.98 26.16 46.74
CA PRO A 170 14.95 27.12 46.18
C PRO A 170 16.25 26.48 45.68
N HIS A 171 16.68 25.40 46.32
CA HIS A 171 17.87 24.64 45.96
C HIS A 171 17.72 23.85 44.65
N TYR A 172 16.53 23.29 44.37
CA TYR A 172 16.25 22.65 43.07
C TYR A 172 16.15 23.67 41.94
N GLN A 173 15.50 24.80 42.18
CA GLN A 173 15.41 25.88 41.19
C GLN A 173 16.79 26.48 40.88
N GLN A 174 17.71 26.52 41.85
CA GLN A 174 19.09 26.91 41.61
C GLN A 174 19.79 25.92 40.68
N LEU A 175 19.66 24.60 40.91
CA LEU A 175 20.26 23.58 40.06
C LEU A 175 19.72 23.61 38.62
N GLU A 176 18.42 23.83 38.43
CA GLU A 176 17.81 23.98 37.09
C GLU A 176 18.28 25.26 36.37
N ARG A 177 18.46 26.38 37.08
CA ARG A 177 19.04 27.61 36.49
C ARG A 177 20.51 27.45 36.11
N GLU A 178 21.28 26.76 36.96
CA GLU A 178 22.68 26.43 36.67
C GLU A 178 22.79 25.49 35.45
N ALA A 179 21.87 24.52 35.33
CA ALA A 179 21.78 23.63 34.19
C ALA A 179 21.42 24.36 32.89
N ASP A 180 20.44 25.27 32.92
CA ASP A 180 20.08 26.13 31.78
C ASP A 180 21.25 27.04 31.37
N PHE A 181 21.97 27.61 32.36
CA PHE A 181 23.15 28.44 32.12
C PHE A 181 24.31 27.65 31.48
N ALA A 182 24.54 26.42 31.95
CA ALA A 182 25.55 25.54 31.38
C ALA A 182 25.20 25.14 29.94
N ALA A 183 23.94 24.79 29.67
CA ALA A 183 23.46 24.52 28.31
C ALA A 183 23.69 25.70 27.38
N ASP A 184 23.32 26.91 27.80
CA ASP A 184 23.53 28.15 27.06
C ASP A 184 25.00 28.44 26.74
N SER A 185 25.89 28.17 27.70
CA SER A 185 27.33 28.43 27.57
C SER A 185 27.99 27.45 26.60
N VAL A 186 27.62 26.16 26.69
CA VAL A 186 28.05 25.09 25.80
C VAL A 186 27.58 25.34 24.37
N MET A 187 26.31 25.74 24.20
CA MET A 187 25.76 26.05 22.89
C MET A 187 26.39 27.28 22.23
N ARG A 188 26.93 28.23 23.01
CA ARG A 188 27.71 29.38 22.51
C ARG A 188 29.20 29.07 22.28
N GLY A 189 29.63 27.83 22.53
CA GLY A 189 31.02 27.39 22.36
C GLY A 189 31.98 27.97 23.41
N GLN A 190 31.48 28.45 24.55
CA GLN A 190 32.31 28.92 25.65
C GLN A 190 32.60 27.76 26.61
N PRO A 191 33.87 27.49 26.97
CA PRO A 191 34.19 26.46 27.96
C PRO A 191 33.65 26.87 29.34
N LEU A 192 32.95 25.95 30.00
CA LEU A 192 32.49 26.11 31.38
C LEU A 192 33.71 26.14 32.33
N ALA A 193 33.82 27.18 33.15
CA ALA A 193 34.88 27.26 34.16
C ALA A 193 34.65 26.22 35.28
N SER A 194 35.70 25.55 35.75
CA SER A 194 35.61 24.60 36.86
C SER A 194 35.05 25.25 38.13
N GLY A 195 33.96 24.68 38.67
CA GLY A 195 33.30 25.15 39.89
C GLY A 195 32.00 25.96 39.69
N VAL A 196 31.51 26.09 38.45
CA VAL A 196 30.26 26.82 38.12
C VAL A 196 28.98 26.04 38.47
N LEU A 197 29.04 24.70 38.48
CA LEU A 197 27.90 23.84 38.80
C LEU A 197 27.96 23.38 40.26
N SER A 198 26.89 23.63 41.01
CA SER A 198 26.73 23.18 42.39
C SER A 198 26.58 21.66 42.47
N GLN A 199 27.28 21.00 43.40
CA GLN A 199 27.12 19.56 43.59
C GLN A 199 25.83 19.20 44.33
N SER A 200 25.19 18.12 43.89
CA SER A 200 23.96 17.59 44.45
C SER A 200 24.00 16.06 44.54
N GLY A 201 23.30 15.47 45.51
CA GLY A 201 23.11 14.01 45.55
C GLY A 201 22.14 13.52 44.46
N PRO A 202 22.15 12.21 44.13
CA PRO A 202 21.28 11.63 43.10
C PRO A 202 19.80 11.96 43.34
N ARG A 203 19.21 12.67 42.38
CA ARG A 203 17.82 13.15 42.43
C ARG A 203 17.23 13.15 41.03
N LEU A 204 15.91 13.24 40.93
CA LEU A 204 15.23 13.40 39.66
C LEU A 204 15.22 14.88 39.27
N SER A 205 16.20 15.27 38.46
CA SER A 205 16.23 16.58 37.80
C SER A 205 15.46 16.51 36.49
N ARG A 206 14.51 17.42 36.24
CA ARG A 206 13.63 17.36 35.06
C ARG A 206 13.42 18.71 34.38
N LYS A 207 13.42 18.72 33.05
CA LYS A 207 12.93 19.86 32.26
C LYS A 207 11.42 19.74 32.01
N GLY A 208 10.59 20.47 32.75
CA GLY A 208 9.12 20.33 32.73
C GLY A 208 8.38 20.80 31.46
N LYS A 209 7.11 20.40 31.28
CA LYS A 209 6.16 20.96 30.29
C LYS A 209 5.22 21.98 30.97
N SER A 210 4.96 23.13 30.37
CA SER A 210 4.30 24.29 31.03
C SER A 210 2.80 24.06 31.38
N GLN A 211 2.36 24.42 32.60
CA GLN A 211 0.95 24.46 33.05
C GLN A 211 0.31 25.86 32.95
N ASP A 212 -1.00 25.91 32.62
CA ASP A 212 -1.85 27.09 32.43
C ASP A 212 -2.25 27.79 33.77
N TYR A 213 -2.11 29.14 33.87
CA TYR A 213 -2.77 30.00 34.88
C TYR A 213 -3.37 31.27 34.24
N GLU A 214 -4.42 31.85 34.86
CA GLU A 214 -5.17 33.03 34.39
C GLU A 214 -4.37 34.35 34.49
N VAL A 215 -4.45 35.20 33.44
CA VAL A 215 -3.43 36.22 33.05
C VAL A 215 -3.89 37.69 33.23
N GLU A 216 -4.87 37.98 34.09
CA GLU A 216 -5.34 39.37 34.25
C GLU A 216 -4.48 40.23 35.21
N SER A 217 -3.48 39.66 35.89
CA SER A 217 -2.64 40.35 36.89
C SER A 217 -1.14 40.41 36.59
N ARG A 218 -0.70 39.99 35.40
CA ARG A 218 0.70 39.55 35.15
C ARG A 218 1.79 40.62 35.24
N TYR A 219 1.48 41.87 34.90
CA TYR A 219 2.48 42.95 34.87
C TYR A 219 1.98 44.13 35.72
N ARG A 220 2.73 44.50 36.76
CA ARG A 220 2.45 45.67 37.63
C ARG A 220 3.09 46.93 37.04
N ASP A 221 2.73 48.11 37.54
CA ASP A 221 3.46 49.35 37.24
C ASP A 221 4.93 49.18 37.66
N LEU A 222 5.87 49.42 36.75
CA LEU A 222 7.30 49.25 36.99
C LEU A 222 8.02 50.60 36.94
N GLU A 223 8.87 50.85 37.93
CA GLU A 223 9.80 51.98 37.93
C GLU A 223 11.19 51.47 37.51
N MET A 224 11.74 52.02 36.43
CA MET A 224 13.02 51.58 35.90
C MET A 224 14.19 52.31 36.58
N THR A 225 15.33 51.64 36.73
CA THR A 225 16.59 52.22 37.24
C THR A 225 17.10 53.38 36.39
N THR A 226 16.64 53.45 35.13
CA THR A 226 16.94 54.50 34.16
C THR A 226 16.11 55.78 34.37
N GLY A 227 15.27 55.84 35.40
CA GLY A 227 14.43 57.01 35.70
C GLY A 227 13.18 57.12 34.83
N HIS A 228 12.85 56.06 34.08
CA HIS A 228 11.64 55.95 33.26
C HIS A 228 10.49 55.33 34.05
N LYS A 229 9.31 55.95 33.96
CA LYS A 229 8.05 55.34 34.40
C LYS A 229 7.48 54.47 33.29
N VAL A 230 7.21 53.20 33.60
CA VAL A 230 6.68 52.21 32.65
C VAL A 230 5.38 51.61 33.18
N THR A 231 4.32 51.66 32.38
CA THR A 231 2.99 51.13 32.75
C THR A 231 2.45 50.20 31.67
N PRO A 232 1.97 48.99 32.00
CA PRO A 232 1.39 48.07 31.03
C PRO A 232 0.05 48.57 30.47
N GLU A 233 -0.18 48.42 29.17
CA GLU A 233 -1.41 48.86 28.50
C GLU A 233 -2.58 47.91 28.81
N LYS A 234 -3.73 48.45 29.26
CA LYS A 234 -4.88 47.68 29.81
C LYS A 234 -5.60 46.71 28.85
N LYS A 235 -5.21 46.57 27.58
CA LYS A 235 -6.07 45.96 26.53
C LYS A 235 -5.36 45.10 25.45
N THR A 236 -4.17 44.57 25.73
CA THR A 236 -3.29 44.03 24.67
C THR A 236 -2.96 42.53 24.72
N THR A 237 -3.65 41.70 25.50
CA THR A 237 -3.45 40.23 25.42
C THR A 237 -4.54 39.57 24.57
N ALA A 238 -4.30 39.49 23.26
CA ALA A 238 -5.06 38.59 22.41
C ALA A 238 -4.63 37.14 22.72
N LYS A 239 -5.40 36.43 23.56
CA LYS A 239 -5.17 35.02 23.87
C LYS A 239 -5.25 34.17 22.61
N VAL A 240 -4.13 33.57 22.22
CA VAL A 240 -4.04 32.53 21.21
C VAL A 240 -3.38 31.31 21.86
N LYS A 241 -4.15 30.25 22.12
CA LYS A 241 -3.62 28.96 22.61
C LYS A 241 -2.77 28.33 21.50
N GLY A 242 -1.46 28.29 21.72
CA GLY A 242 -0.48 27.72 20.80
C GLY A 242 0.64 28.73 20.58
N LYS A 243 1.79 28.47 21.22
CA LYS A 243 3.05 29.23 21.24
C LYS A 243 3.20 30.30 20.13
N ASP A 244 2.62 31.47 20.38
CA ASP A 244 3.11 32.76 19.93
C ASP A 244 3.35 33.60 21.18
N LYS A 245 4.54 33.45 21.75
CA LYS A 245 5.43 34.57 22.03
C LYS A 245 4.66 35.90 22.26
N GLU A 246 4.03 36.04 23.43
CA GLU A 246 3.11 37.14 23.78
C GLU A 246 3.74 38.50 23.41
N LEU A 247 3.03 39.35 22.65
CA LEU A 247 3.38 40.77 22.48
C LEU A 247 2.77 41.54 23.64
N ALA A 248 3.59 42.02 24.57
CA ALA A 248 3.14 42.90 25.65
C ALA A 248 3.41 44.37 25.29
N SER A 249 2.45 45.26 25.56
CA SER A 249 2.58 46.69 25.28
C SER A 249 2.72 47.49 26.58
N PHE A 250 3.68 48.41 26.61
CA PHE A 250 4.00 49.25 27.75
C PHE A 250 4.08 50.72 27.32
N ASP A 251 3.36 51.57 28.04
CA ASP A 251 3.51 53.03 27.97
C ASP A 251 4.76 53.44 28.76
N VAL A 252 5.63 54.23 28.13
CA VAL A 252 6.86 54.80 28.68
C VAL A 252 6.73 56.31 28.67
N ASP A 253 7.13 56.98 29.74
CA ASP A 253 6.99 58.43 29.91
C ASP A 253 7.64 59.28 28.81
N PHE A 254 8.89 59.05 28.43
CA PHE A 254 9.57 59.78 27.36
C PHE A 254 10.68 58.96 26.68
N LEU A 255 11.05 59.34 25.46
CA LEU A 255 12.28 58.90 24.79
C LEU A 255 13.33 60.01 24.86
N GLU A 256 14.60 59.66 25.09
CA GLU A 256 15.70 60.65 25.20
C GLU A 256 16.47 60.77 23.88
N LEU A 257 16.61 61.99 23.38
CA LEU A 257 17.34 62.30 22.15
C LEU A 257 18.73 62.85 22.46
N HIS A 258 19.73 62.30 21.79
CA HIS A 258 21.10 62.80 21.87
C HIS A 258 21.27 64.08 21.04
N GLU A 259 22.16 64.97 21.47
CA GLU A 259 22.41 66.28 20.84
C GLU A 259 22.87 66.21 19.37
N VAL A 260 23.45 65.07 18.96
CA VAL A 260 23.90 64.77 17.59
C VAL A 260 22.74 64.62 16.59
N LYS A 261 21.50 64.48 17.07
CA LYS A 261 20.31 64.49 16.21
C LYS A 261 19.93 65.90 15.72
N GLY A 262 20.61 66.93 16.24
CA GLY A 262 20.32 68.31 15.92
C GLY A 262 18.99 68.80 16.50
N PRO A 263 18.49 69.97 16.07
CA PRO A 263 17.36 70.66 16.70
C PRO A 263 15.99 70.14 16.24
N VAL A 264 15.74 68.83 16.34
CA VAL A 264 14.52 68.16 15.81
C VAL A 264 13.50 67.76 16.89
N LEU A 265 13.67 68.21 18.14
CA LEU A 265 12.86 67.77 19.28
C LEU A 265 11.34 67.91 19.06
N LYS A 266 10.91 68.97 18.36
CA LYS A 266 9.49 69.25 18.12
C LYS A 266 8.80 68.16 17.29
N ASP A 267 9.49 67.60 16.30
CA ASP A 267 8.94 66.54 15.44
C ASP A 267 8.70 65.25 16.24
N TRP A 268 9.63 64.92 17.14
CA TRP A 268 9.54 63.78 18.04
C TRP A 268 8.42 63.95 19.08
N GLN A 269 8.32 65.13 19.71
CA GLN A 269 7.24 65.45 20.66
C GLN A 269 5.86 65.39 20.00
N SER A 270 5.74 65.87 18.76
CA SER A 270 4.48 65.79 18.00
C SER A 270 4.08 64.33 17.76
N LYS A 271 5.04 63.46 17.42
CA LYS A 271 4.77 62.04 17.17
C LYS A 271 4.46 61.26 18.45
N ALA A 272 5.11 61.60 19.56
CA ALA A 272 4.83 61.04 20.88
C ALA A 272 3.41 61.38 21.36
N LYS A 273 2.98 62.65 21.22
CA LYS A 273 1.60 63.08 21.55
C LYS A 273 0.52 62.36 20.76
N ALA A 274 0.82 61.97 19.52
CA ALA A 274 -0.06 61.15 18.69
C ALA A 274 -0.06 59.65 19.07
N LYS A 275 0.68 59.27 20.13
CA LYS A 275 1.02 57.89 20.47
C LYS A 275 1.64 57.14 19.29
N ALA A 276 2.34 57.80 18.38
CA ALA A 276 2.92 57.18 17.18
C ALA A 276 4.44 56.94 17.30
N LEU A 277 5.04 57.37 18.42
CA LEU A 277 6.42 57.07 18.75
C LEU A 277 6.48 55.72 19.47
N ARG A 278 6.83 54.66 18.74
CA ARG A 278 6.73 53.27 19.23
C ARG A 278 7.86 52.38 18.73
N ALA A 279 8.40 51.55 19.61
CA ALA A 279 9.37 50.52 19.26
C ALA A 279 8.80 49.13 19.53
N ILE A 280 9.03 48.18 18.63
CA ILE A 280 8.71 46.75 18.86
C ILE A 280 10.04 46.02 18.94
N ILE A 281 10.32 45.41 20.09
CA ILE A 281 11.57 44.72 20.35
C ILE A 281 11.29 43.24 20.51
N THR A 282 11.99 42.41 19.74
CA THR A 282 11.96 40.95 19.86
C THR A 282 12.91 40.52 20.96
N LEU A 283 12.43 39.63 21.83
CA LEU A 283 13.14 39.09 22.98
C LEU A 283 13.47 37.60 22.81
N GLN A 284 14.58 37.20 23.41
CA GLN A 284 14.97 35.81 23.66
C GLN A 284 15.35 35.68 25.14
N GLY A 285 14.44 35.14 25.95
CA GLY A 285 14.45 35.36 27.40
C GLY A 285 14.33 36.87 27.70
N ALA A 286 15.07 37.36 28.69
CA ALA A 286 15.20 38.80 28.94
C ALA A 286 15.98 39.60 27.88
N LYS A 287 16.69 38.97 26.93
CA LYS A 287 17.60 39.68 26.03
C LYS A 287 16.92 40.23 24.78
N ALA A 288 17.08 41.53 24.53
CA ALA A 288 16.68 42.17 23.28
C ALA A 288 17.57 41.74 22.11
N GLN A 289 16.94 41.24 21.03
CA GLN A 289 17.64 40.75 19.85
C GLN A 289 17.53 41.73 18.67
N GLU A 290 16.30 42.15 18.35
CA GLU A 290 16.01 42.93 17.16
C GLU A 290 14.94 43.99 17.43
N ALA A 291 15.07 45.17 16.82
CA ALA A 291 13.97 46.13 16.70
C ALA A 291 13.26 45.91 15.36
N GLY A 292 11.94 45.80 15.39
CA GLY A 292 11.12 45.84 14.20
C GLY A 292 11.27 47.20 13.51
N LEU A 293 11.64 47.19 12.23
CA LEU A 293 11.64 48.38 11.40
C LEU A 293 10.24 48.62 10.83
N TRP A 294 9.70 49.82 11.01
CA TRP A 294 8.37 50.17 10.51
C TRP A 294 8.32 50.21 8.97
N GLN A 295 9.45 50.53 8.32
CA GLN A 295 9.66 50.41 6.88
C GLN A 295 11.08 49.87 6.63
N MET A 296 11.27 49.17 5.51
CA MET A 296 12.64 48.87 5.06
C MET A 296 13.37 50.18 4.75
N ARG A 297 14.64 50.27 5.14
CA ARG A 297 15.48 51.43 4.82
C ARG A 297 15.70 51.48 3.31
N VAL A 298 15.40 52.61 2.69
CA VAL A 298 15.71 52.86 1.28
C VAL A 298 17.21 53.20 1.12
N SER A 299 17.73 53.07 -0.11
CA SER A 299 19.16 53.31 -0.35
C SER A 299 19.56 54.74 0.02
N SER A 300 20.82 54.94 0.39
CA SER A 300 21.34 56.29 0.72
C SER A 300 21.18 57.26 -0.44
N ASP A 301 21.24 56.78 -1.69
CA ASP A 301 21.01 57.60 -2.89
C ASP A 301 19.54 58.00 -3.05
N GLU A 302 18.61 57.12 -2.66
CA GLU A 302 17.19 57.45 -2.63
C GLU A 302 16.87 58.46 -1.53
N LEU A 303 17.46 58.32 -0.33
CA LEU A 303 17.36 59.32 0.75
C LEU A 303 17.92 60.67 0.32
N ARG A 304 19.07 60.67 -0.37
CA ARG A 304 19.70 61.87 -0.93
C ARG A 304 18.78 62.57 -1.93
N SER A 305 18.20 61.80 -2.85
CA SER A 305 17.27 62.32 -3.85
C SER A 305 16.00 62.90 -3.23
N ARG A 306 15.45 62.22 -2.22
CA ARG A 306 14.27 62.66 -1.47
C ARG A 306 14.53 63.97 -0.72
N TRP A 307 15.67 64.09 -0.04
CA TRP A 307 16.04 65.31 0.67
C TRP A 307 16.22 66.51 -0.29
N VAL A 308 16.88 66.30 -1.44
CA VAL A 308 17.06 67.34 -2.47
C VAL A 308 15.72 67.80 -3.04
N ASN A 309 14.80 66.87 -3.30
CA ASN A 309 13.46 67.17 -3.77
C ASN A 309 12.65 67.99 -2.74
N LEU A 310 12.76 67.67 -1.44
CA LEU A 310 12.11 68.45 -0.37
C LEU A 310 12.53 69.93 -0.40
N ARG A 311 13.79 70.20 -0.71
CA ARG A 311 14.34 71.57 -0.82
C ARG A 311 14.01 72.25 -2.14
N GLY A 312 13.31 71.54 -3.04
CA GLY A 312 12.86 72.04 -4.34
C GLY A 312 13.95 72.05 -5.42
N TRP A 313 15.10 71.43 -5.17
CA TRP A 313 16.22 71.37 -6.10
C TRP A 313 16.18 70.10 -6.97
N LYS A 314 16.91 70.12 -8.09
CA LYS A 314 17.26 68.92 -8.88
C LYS A 314 18.75 68.66 -8.73
N MET A 315 19.16 67.39 -8.82
CA MET A 315 20.59 67.05 -8.88
C MET A 315 21.25 67.71 -10.09
N GLY A 316 22.48 68.19 -9.92
CA GLY A 316 23.30 68.81 -10.95
C GLY A 316 23.85 70.19 -10.58
N ASP A 317 24.53 70.83 -11.53
CA ASP A 317 25.38 72.02 -11.32
C ASP A 317 24.70 73.18 -10.57
N ALA A 318 23.38 73.36 -10.75
CA ALA A 318 22.64 74.42 -10.07
C ALA A 318 22.51 74.17 -8.56
N LEU A 319 22.33 72.90 -8.15
CA LEU A 319 22.34 72.50 -6.74
C LEU A 319 23.75 72.62 -6.16
N ASP A 320 24.77 72.19 -6.89
CA ASP A 320 26.17 72.28 -6.46
C ASP A 320 26.59 73.73 -6.22
N ALA A 321 26.25 74.64 -7.13
CA ALA A 321 26.51 76.07 -6.96
C ALA A 321 25.74 76.68 -5.77
N ALA A 322 24.52 76.22 -5.51
CA ALA A 322 23.73 76.68 -4.37
C ALA A 322 24.24 76.12 -3.04
N TRP A 323 24.69 74.86 -3.05
CA TRP A 323 25.32 74.19 -1.92
C TRP A 323 26.63 74.88 -1.52
N GLN A 324 27.46 75.21 -2.51
CA GLN A 324 28.69 75.97 -2.29
C GLN A 324 28.41 77.36 -1.69
N LYS A 325 27.39 78.07 -2.18
CA LYS A 325 26.94 79.36 -1.61
C LYS A 325 26.39 79.24 -0.18
N ALA A 326 25.82 78.09 0.17
CA ALA A 326 25.33 77.81 1.52
C ALA A 326 26.46 77.48 2.52
N GLY A 327 27.71 77.40 2.05
CA GLY A 327 28.89 77.08 2.87
C GLY A 327 29.40 75.64 2.71
N GLY A 328 28.93 74.91 1.69
CA GLY A 328 29.47 73.60 1.32
C GLY A 328 30.61 73.66 0.32
N ASP A 329 31.12 72.49 -0.06
CA ASP A 329 32.15 72.35 -1.08
C ASP A 329 31.54 72.42 -2.49
N ALA A 330 32.39 72.33 -3.53
CA ALA A 330 31.97 72.45 -4.93
C ALA A 330 31.04 71.33 -5.44
N GLU A 331 30.96 70.21 -4.72
CA GLU A 331 30.13 69.05 -5.07
C GLU A 331 29.20 68.74 -3.89
N PHE A 332 27.89 68.72 -4.14
CA PHE A 332 26.91 68.27 -3.17
C PHE A 332 27.06 66.76 -2.87
N PRO A 333 26.93 66.29 -1.62
CA PRO A 333 26.69 67.03 -0.38
C PRO A 333 27.97 67.15 0.47
N LYS A 334 29.10 67.65 -0.07
CA LYS A 334 30.36 67.74 0.68
C LYS A 334 30.48 69.05 1.46
N VAL A 335 31.06 69.00 2.66
CA VAL A 335 31.36 70.17 3.51
C VAL A 335 32.70 69.96 4.19
N GLY A 336 33.67 70.86 3.96
CA GLY A 336 34.97 70.80 4.63
C GLY A 336 35.79 69.56 4.27
N GLY A 337 35.61 69.02 3.06
CA GLY A 337 36.27 67.79 2.59
C GLY A 337 35.59 66.49 3.02
N GLY A 338 34.61 66.54 3.91
CA GLY A 338 33.78 65.40 4.32
C GLY A 338 32.50 65.29 3.48
N THR A 339 31.95 64.09 3.35
CA THR A 339 30.65 63.87 2.69
C THR A 339 29.54 63.82 3.73
N CYS A 340 28.54 64.71 3.61
CA CYS A 340 27.36 64.67 4.45
C CYS A 340 26.47 63.49 4.10
N GLU A 341 25.75 62.97 5.09
CA GLU A 341 24.85 61.83 4.91
C GLU A 341 23.41 62.22 5.23
N MET A 342 22.47 61.53 4.57
CA MET A 342 21.05 61.69 4.82
C MET A 342 20.61 60.68 5.86
N ASP A 343 19.94 61.20 6.87
CA ASP A 343 19.43 60.44 7.99
C ASP A 343 17.95 60.69 8.17
N HIS A 344 17.26 59.77 8.83
CA HIS A 344 15.86 59.99 9.19
C HIS A 344 15.78 60.99 10.35
N VAL A 345 14.82 61.92 10.35
CA VAL A 345 14.58 62.80 11.52
C VAL A 345 14.12 61.97 12.70
N ILE A 346 13.16 61.07 12.46
CA ILE A 346 12.67 60.04 13.37
C ILE A 346 13.09 58.68 12.84
N GLU A 347 13.76 57.88 13.67
CA GLU A 347 14.31 56.58 13.27
C GLU A 347 13.22 55.58 12.87
N LEU A 348 13.50 54.76 11.85
CA LEU A 348 12.60 53.70 11.38
C LEU A 348 12.28 52.65 12.46
N GLN A 349 13.08 52.57 13.52
CA GLN A 349 12.93 51.64 14.65
C GLN A 349 11.88 52.11 15.67
N VAL A 350 11.56 53.41 15.68
CA VAL A 350 10.67 54.05 16.67
C VAL A 350 9.46 54.71 16.02
N GLY A 351 9.09 54.25 14.83
CA GLY A 351 7.91 54.71 14.09
C GLY A 351 8.23 55.67 12.94
N GLY A 352 9.51 55.95 12.66
CA GLY A 352 9.95 56.72 11.50
C GLY A 352 9.52 56.12 10.16
N ASP A 353 9.52 56.95 9.12
CA ASP A 353 9.18 56.57 7.75
C ASP A 353 10.24 57.11 6.76
N ASN A 354 10.20 56.66 5.52
CA ASN A 354 11.12 57.14 4.48
C ASN A 354 10.60 58.40 3.74
N THR A 355 9.64 59.15 4.29
CA THR A 355 9.10 60.36 3.63
C THR A 355 10.15 61.46 3.54
N GLN A 356 10.00 62.38 2.58
CA GLN A 356 11.01 63.40 2.34
C GLN A 356 11.18 64.34 3.55
N GLU A 357 10.08 64.63 4.26
CA GLU A 357 10.04 65.49 5.45
C GLU A 357 10.70 64.85 6.67
N ASN A 358 10.77 63.51 6.71
CA ASN A 358 11.47 62.77 7.76
C ASN A 358 12.95 62.56 7.40
N ILE A 359 13.54 63.37 6.52
CA ILE A 359 14.97 63.26 6.16
C ILE A 359 15.69 64.56 6.51
N GLN A 360 16.84 64.42 7.15
CA GLN A 360 17.77 65.50 7.46
C GLN A 360 19.16 65.19 6.93
N VAL A 361 19.98 66.23 6.80
CA VAL A 361 21.39 66.09 6.45
C VAL A 361 22.22 66.24 7.72
N LEU A 362 23.07 65.26 7.98
CA LEU A 362 23.95 65.20 9.14
C LEU A 362 25.39 64.94 8.70
N ASP A 363 26.32 65.26 9.60
CA ASP A 363 27.70 64.81 9.47
C ASP A 363 27.73 63.28 9.60
N ARG A 364 28.63 62.62 8.85
CA ARG A 364 28.72 61.15 8.79
C ARG A 364 28.82 60.49 10.17
N LEU A 365 29.58 61.08 11.08
CA LEU A 365 29.72 60.57 12.45
C LEU A 365 28.41 60.69 13.24
N ASP A 366 27.72 61.82 13.10
CA ASP A 366 26.45 62.08 13.79
C ASP A 366 25.33 61.17 13.28
N ASN A 367 25.27 60.94 11.96
CA ASN A 367 24.35 59.98 11.33
C ASN A 367 24.55 58.57 11.91
N GLY A 368 25.80 58.09 11.99
CA GLY A 368 26.11 56.76 12.53
C GLY A 368 25.83 56.62 14.03
N MET A 369 26.10 57.67 14.81
CA MET A 369 25.89 57.64 16.26
C MET A 369 24.41 57.78 16.64
N SER A 370 23.64 58.62 15.95
CA SER A 370 22.28 58.97 16.37
C SER A 370 21.33 57.76 16.37
N GLY A 371 21.32 56.97 15.29
CA GLY A 371 20.53 55.74 15.21
C GLY A 371 21.01 54.64 16.16
N SER A 372 22.32 54.53 16.40
CA SER A 372 22.89 53.54 17.33
C SER A 372 22.48 53.81 18.79
N LEU A 373 22.52 55.08 19.21
CA LEU A 373 22.16 55.49 20.57
C LEU A 373 20.66 55.29 20.84
N ILE A 374 19.80 55.61 19.87
CA ILE A 374 18.35 55.37 19.97
C ILE A 374 18.06 53.87 20.05
N LYS A 375 18.71 53.07 19.21
CA LYS A 375 18.59 51.59 19.25
C LYS A 375 19.01 51.04 20.62
N GLN A 376 20.15 51.50 21.16
CA GLN A 376 20.63 51.08 22.48
C GLN A 376 19.63 51.41 23.59
N GLN A 377 19.03 52.60 23.56
CA GLN A 377 18.04 53.00 24.56
C GLN A 377 16.79 52.11 24.51
N VAL A 378 16.20 51.88 23.33
CA VAL A 378 14.98 51.07 23.22
C VAL A 378 15.23 49.59 23.51
N PHE A 379 16.41 49.07 23.18
CA PHE A 379 16.82 47.71 23.55
C PHE A 379 17.00 47.59 25.06
N GLY A 380 17.71 48.54 25.67
CA GLY A 380 17.94 48.57 27.12
C GLY A 380 16.64 48.66 27.91
N LEU A 381 15.67 49.47 27.48
CA LEU A 381 14.35 49.54 28.10
C LEU A 381 13.58 48.24 28.00
N ALA A 382 13.51 47.63 26.80
CA ALA A 382 12.81 46.36 26.63
C ALA A 382 13.47 45.23 27.45
N GLN A 383 14.80 45.18 27.48
CA GLN A 383 15.54 44.23 28.29
C GLN A 383 15.28 44.45 29.79
N ALA A 384 15.34 45.69 30.28
CA ALA A 384 15.07 46.00 31.68
C ALA A 384 13.64 45.62 32.10
N ILE A 385 12.65 45.84 31.23
CA ILE A 385 11.27 45.40 31.47
C ILE A 385 11.19 43.87 31.52
N ALA A 386 11.85 43.17 30.60
CA ALA A 386 11.87 41.72 30.56
C ALA A 386 12.58 41.11 31.79
N GLU A 387 13.70 41.67 32.21
CA GLU A 387 14.41 41.29 33.46
C GLU A 387 13.52 41.51 34.68
N LYS A 388 12.78 42.62 34.76
CA LYS A 388 11.81 42.88 35.84
C LYS A 388 10.63 41.91 35.84
N ILE A 389 10.21 41.44 34.67
CA ILE A 389 9.19 40.40 34.52
C ILE A 389 9.74 39.06 35.03
N GLU A 390 10.97 38.69 34.67
CA GLU A 390 11.65 37.49 35.18
C GLU A 390 11.84 37.55 36.70
N GLU A 391 12.28 38.70 37.24
CA GLU A 391 12.43 38.94 38.69
C GLU A 391 11.10 38.76 39.45
N ALA A 392 9.97 39.07 38.81
CA ALA A 392 8.64 38.87 39.36
C ALA A 392 8.15 37.40 39.29
N GLY A 393 8.96 36.48 38.74
CA GLY A 393 8.64 35.07 38.59
C GLY A 393 7.76 34.75 37.38
N GLU A 394 7.66 35.67 36.42
CA GLU A 394 6.85 35.53 35.20
C GLU A 394 7.77 35.38 33.97
N GLU A 395 7.31 34.65 32.95
CA GLU A 395 8.06 34.51 31.70
C GLU A 395 7.95 35.80 30.86
N PRO A 396 9.07 36.35 30.34
CA PRO A 396 9.02 37.51 29.47
C PRO A 396 8.16 37.28 28.23
N PRO A 397 7.38 38.29 27.83
CA PRO A 397 6.76 38.30 26.52
C PRO A 397 7.87 38.21 25.49
N ALA A 398 7.62 37.56 24.37
CA ALA A 398 8.66 37.44 23.36
C ALA A 398 8.78 38.66 22.46
N GLN A 399 7.80 39.56 22.53
CA GLN A 399 7.93 40.89 21.97
C GLN A 399 7.44 41.91 22.99
N ILE A 400 8.17 43.01 23.11
CA ILE A 400 7.76 44.18 23.87
C ILE A 400 7.50 45.32 22.90
N ARG A 401 6.30 45.90 22.99
CA ARG A 401 6.00 47.19 22.39
C ARG A 401 6.19 48.28 23.43
N LEU A 402 7.09 49.21 23.16
CA LEU A 402 7.26 50.45 23.91
C LEU A 402 6.47 51.56 23.20
N VAL A 403 5.61 52.26 23.94
CA VAL A 403 4.86 53.41 23.45
C VAL A 403 5.30 54.63 24.26
N PHE A 404 5.97 55.58 23.63
CA PHE A 404 6.55 56.74 24.33
C PHE A 404 5.54 57.90 24.35
N ALA A 405 5.24 58.41 25.55
CA ALA A 405 4.28 59.49 25.75
C ALA A 405 4.83 60.88 25.40
N ASP A 406 6.16 61.08 25.50
CA ASP A 406 6.85 62.32 25.15
C ASP A 406 8.26 62.07 24.59
N SER A 407 8.99 63.14 24.24
CA SER A 407 10.42 63.10 23.93
C SER A 407 11.16 64.26 24.59
N LYS A 408 12.38 64.01 25.06
CA LYS A 408 13.26 65.00 25.69
C LYS A 408 14.63 64.99 25.02
N MET A 409 15.35 66.11 25.05
CA MET A 409 16.71 66.19 24.54
C MET A 409 17.70 66.23 25.69
N LYS A 410 18.77 65.44 25.62
CA LYS A 410 19.78 65.32 26.69
C LYS A 410 20.54 66.62 26.94
N SER A 411 20.75 67.42 25.90
CA SER A 411 21.31 68.78 25.96
C SER A 411 20.78 69.62 24.78
N THR A 412 21.16 70.89 24.66
CA THR A 412 20.77 71.72 23.50
C THR A 412 21.33 71.12 22.21
N GLY A 413 20.46 70.62 21.34
CA GLY A 413 20.85 70.02 20.05
C GLY A 413 21.72 70.96 19.23
N LYS A 414 22.94 70.53 18.93
CA LYS A 414 23.90 71.29 18.13
C LYS A 414 23.87 70.77 16.70
N CYS A 415 23.97 71.70 15.76
CA CYS A 415 23.98 71.39 14.34
C CYS A 415 25.44 71.48 13.89
N GLY A 416 25.97 70.37 13.37
CA GLY A 416 27.31 70.33 12.79
C GLY A 416 27.36 71.01 11.41
N PRO A 417 28.54 71.08 10.78
CA PRO A 417 28.74 71.77 9.49
C PRO A 417 27.78 71.34 8.40
N CYS A 418 27.54 70.02 8.26
CA CYS A 418 26.60 69.48 7.27
C CYS A 418 25.16 69.94 7.51
N CYS A 419 24.71 69.89 8.76
CA CYS A 419 23.38 70.32 9.17
C CYS A 419 23.21 71.85 8.97
N GLU A 420 24.23 72.66 9.28
CA GLU A 420 24.18 74.12 9.13
C GLU A 420 24.17 74.56 7.66
N THR A 421 25.01 73.93 6.82
CA THR A 421 24.97 74.15 5.37
C THR A 421 23.62 73.72 4.79
N GLY A 422 23.07 72.59 5.23
CA GLY A 422 21.74 72.13 4.88
C GLY A 422 20.64 73.13 5.22
N LYS A 423 20.69 73.78 6.40
CA LYS A 423 19.74 74.83 6.79
C LYS A 423 19.85 76.07 5.93
N LYS A 424 21.09 76.51 5.62
CA LYS A 424 21.37 77.68 4.78
C LYS A 424 21.00 77.48 3.31
N LEU A 425 20.96 76.23 2.84
CA LEU A 425 20.45 75.90 1.51
C LEU A 425 18.96 76.29 1.39
N GLY A 426 18.72 77.47 0.81
CA GLY A 426 17.39 77.99 0.53
C GLY A 426 16.71 77.30 -0.65
N LYS A 427 15.49 77.74 -0.97
CA LYS A 427 14.77 77.29 -2.18
C LYS A 427 15.45 77.87 -3.45
N PRO A 428 15.38 77.19 -4.60
CA PRO A 428 15.94 77.73 -5.83
C PRO A 428 15.30 79.06 -6.26
N GLY A 429 16.12 79.95 -6.83
CA GLY A 429 15.69 81.16 -7.54
C GLY A 429 14.89 80.84 -8.81
N LYS A 430 14.47 81.87 -9.57
CA LYS A 430 13.67 81.68 -10.81
C LYS A 430 14.29 80.69 -11.80
N ASP A 431 15.62 80.58 -11.79
CA ASP A 431 16.43 79.89 -12.79
C ASP A 431 16.68 78.41 -12.44
N GLY A 432 16.29 77.98 -11.23
CA GLY A 432 16.37 76.59 -10.76
C GLY A 432 15.01 75.95 -10.46
N ARG A 433 13.90 76.60 -10.87
CA ARG A 433 12.54 76.07 -10.65
C ARG A 433 12.23 74.95 -11.64
N ALA A 434 11.54 73.92 -11.16
CA ALA A 434 10.73 73.08 -12.03
C ALA A 434 9.70 73.96 -12.76
N ASP A 435 9.52 73.70 -14.05
CA ASP A 435 8.63 74.46 -14.93
C ASP A 435 7.22 74.54 -14.33
N LYS A 436 6.75 75.77 -14.02
CA LYS A 436 5.43 75.99 -13.45
C LYS A 436 4.43 76.10 -14.59
N SER A 437 3.67 75.03 -14.84
CA SER A 437 2.35 75.21 -15.41
C SER A 437 1.55 76.17 -14.50
N THR A 438 0.96 77.20 -15.10
CA THR A 438 0.17 78.25 -14.43
C THR A 438 -1.20 77.75 -13.98
N GLN A 439 -1.24 76.73 -13.11
CA GLN A 439 -2.44 76.39 -12.35
C GLN A 439 -2.38 77.06 -10.97
N ILE A 440 -3.49 77.71 -10.59
CA ILE A 440 -3.71 78.17 -9.22
C ILE A 440 -3.95 76.91 -8.38
N LEU A 441 -3.00 76.59 -7.51
CA LEU A 441 -3.08 75.47 -6.58
C LEU A 441 -3.43 76.03 -5.21
N ILE A 442 -4.40 75.41 -4.54
CA ILE A 442 -4.78 75.71 -3.15
C ILE A 442 -4.19 74.67 -2.22
N ASP A 443 -3.92 75.08 -0.97
CA ASP A 443 -3.53 74.18 0.10
C ASP A 443 -4.77 73.49 0.67
N TYR A 444 -4.72 72.15 0.69
CA TYR A 444 -5.78 71.31 1.20
C TYR A 444 -5.22 70.38 2.28
N PRO A 445 -5.53 70.60 3.58
CA PRO A 445 -5.00 69.78 4.66
C PRO A 445 -5.64 68.38 4.64
N VAL A 446 -4.79 67.37 4.83
CA VAL A 446 -5.21 66.01 5.15
C VAL A 446 -4.50 65.55 6.42
N MET A 447 -5.24 64.99 7.37
CA MET A 447 -4.74 64.56 8.66
C MET A 447 -5.06 63.09 8.91
N ALA A 448 -4.04 62.31 9.24
CA ALA A 448 -4.17 60.91 9.57
C ALA A 448 -3.01 60.44 10.46
N GLY A 449 -3.27 59.53 11.41
CA GLY A 449 -2.22 58.96 12.27
C GLY A 449 -1.43 60.01 13.07
N GLY A 450 -2.05 61.16 13.39
CA GLY A 450 -1.38 62.28 14.06
C GLY A 450 -0.43 63.10 13.17
N SER A 451 -0.37 62.80 11.87
CA SER A 451 0.37 63.58 10.88
C SER A 451 -0.58 64.45 10.08
N THR A 452 -0.15 65.67 9.75
CA THR A 452 -0.84 66.57 8.81
C THR A 452 0.01 66.71 7.55
N ARG A 453 -0.61 66.67 6.37
CA ARG A 453 0.02 66.98 5.08
C ARG A 453 -0.84 67.97 4.31
N MET A 454 -0.19 68.84 3.54
CA MET A 454 -0.86 69.81 2.69
C MET A 454 -0.81 69.30 1.25
N LEU A 455 -1.96 68.92 0.70
CA LEU A 455 -2.09 68.63 -0.71
C LEU A 455 -2.18 69.96 -1.49
N ARG A 456 -1.45 70.04 -2.60
CA ARG A 456 -1.52 71.11 -3.58
C ARG A 456 -2.49 70.71 -4.68
N VAL A 457 -3.74 71.16 -4.58
CA VAL A 457 -4.80 70.77 -5.51
C VAL A 457 -5.29 71.95 -6.32
N SER A 458 -5.63 71.74 -7.60
CA SER A 458 -6.19 72.80 -8.42
C SER A 458 -7.52 73.26 -7.86
N ASP A 459 -7.73 74.58 -7.77
CA ASP A 459 -9.01 75.19 -7.42
C ASP A 459 -10.12 74.84 -8.43
N LYS A 460 -9.77 74.63 -9.71
CA LYS A 460 -10.71 74.38 -10.82
C LYS A 460 -11.16 72.92 -10.97
N THR A 461 -10.37 71.94 -10.54
CA THR A 461 -10.66 70.51 -10.77
C THR A 461 -11.48 69.91 -9.62
N LYS A 462 -12.67 69.35 -9.88
CA LYS A 462 -13.49 68.75 -8.80
C LYS A 462 -12.91 67.45 -8.23
N THR A 463 -12.17 66.69 -9.02
CA THR A 463 -11.59 65.39 -8.64
C THR A 463 -10.09 65.30 -8.97
N PRO A 464 -9.20 66.10 -8.36
CA PRO A 464 -7.78 66.08 -8.68
C PRO A 464 -7.13 64.74 -8.28
N PRO A 465 -6.19 64.21 -9.10
CA PRO A 465 -5.35 63.10 -8.67
C PRO A 465 -4.45 63.56 -7.52
N ILE A 466 -4.10 62.63 -6.63
CA ILE A 466 -3.16 62.84 -5.53
C ILE A 466 -1.85 62.13 -5.87
N PHE A 467 -1.82 60.80 -5.82
CA PHE A 467 -0.62 60.01 -6.10
C PHE A 467 -0.08 60.19 -7.52
N GLU A 468 -0.96 60.23 -8.52
CA GLU A 468 -0.57 60.35 -9.94
C GLU A 468 -0.47 61.82 -10.41
N SER A 469 -0.53 62.79 -9.50
CA SER A 469 -0.57 64.22 -9.87
C SER A 469 0.75 64.78 -10.40
N GLY A 470 1.86 64.07 -10.20
CA GLY A 470 3.20 64.57 -10.50
C GLY A 470 3.68 65.70 -9.60
N ILE A 471 2.88 66.13 -8.61
CA ILE A 471 3.23 67.15 -7.63
C ILE A 471 3.87 66.47 -6.42
N PRO A 472 5.14 66.73 -6.08
CA PRO A 472 5.85 66.05 -4.99
C PRO A 472 5.10 66.09 -3.65
N GLU A 473 4.49 67.21 -3.29
CA GLU A 473 3.71 67.36 -2.05
C GLU A 473 2.48 66.46 -2.01
N ASN A 474 1.83 66.25 -3.17
CA ASN A 474 0.69 65.34 -3.28
C ASN A 474 1.12 63.88 -3.24
N VAL A 475 2.24 63.53 -3.89
CA VAL A 475 2.79 62.16 -3.85
C VAL A 475 3.17 61.80 -2.41
N ALA A 476 3.82 62.71 -1.68
CA ALA A 476 4.13 62.52 -0.27
C ALA A 476 2.86 62.46 0.60
N GLY A 477 1.88 63.33 0.34
CA GLY A 477 0.58 63.31 1.00
C GLY A 477 -0.24 62.05 0.71
N ALA A 478 -0.02 61.40 -0.43
CA ALA A 478 -0.69 60.15 -0.79
C ALA A 478 -0.29 58.97 0.09
N GLU A 479 0.91 59.03 0.69
CA GLU A 479 1.47 57.98 1.54
C GLU A 479 1.27 58.28 3.05
N ILE A 480 0.43 59.27 3.39
CA ILE A 480 0.18 59.70 4.79
C ILE A 480 -0.39 58.58 5.68
N LEU A 481 -1.06 57.59 5.07
CA LEU A 481 -1.63 56.43 5.76
C LEU A 481 -0.86 55.17 5.38
N PRO A 482 0.00 54.62 6.25
CA PRO A 482 0.70 53.37 5.94
C PRO A 482 -0.28 52.24 5.58
N GLY A 483 -0.03 51.56 4.45
CA GLY A 483 -0.90 50.50 3.93
C GLY A 483 -2.08 50.98 3.07
N LEU A 484 -2.29 52.29 2.93
CA LEU A 484 -3.21 52.88 1.95
C LEU A 484 -2.49 53.92 1.10
N LEU A 485 -2.77 53.91 -0.20
CA LEU A 485 -2.31 54.92 -1.12
C LEU A 485 -3.47 55.82 -1.52
N LEU A 486 -3.41 57.12 -1.22
CA LEU A 486 -4.46 58.05 -1.61
C LEU A 486 -4.36 58.36 -3.11
N MET A 487 -5.42 58.03 -3.86
CA MET A 487 -5.41 58.11 -5.32
C MET A 487 -6.01 59.42 -5.82
N THR A 488 -7.24 59.75 -5.41
CA THR A 488 -7.96 60.93 -5.90
C THR A 488 -8.75 61.60 -4.78
N LEU A 489 -8.75 62.94 -4.75
CA LEU A 489 -9.60 63.73 -3.87
C LEU A 489 -10.84 64.13 -4.66
N ARG A 490 -12.03 63.80 -4.18
CA ARG A 490 -13.32 64.26 -4.72
C ARG A 490 -13.87 65.37 -3.83
N ARG A 491 -13.93 66.57 -4.40
CA ARG A 491 -14.44 67.77 -3.74
C ARG A 491 -15.90 68.00 -4.10
N VAL A 492 -16.76 68.10 -3.09
CA VAL A 492 -18.19 68.37 -3.26
C VAL A 492 -18.50 69.72 -2.63
N GLY A 493 -18.87 70.70 -3.45
CA GLY A 493 -19.13 72.06 -2.96
C GLY A 493 -20.21 72.17 -1.86
N LYS A 494 -21.04 71.14 -1.69
CA LYS A 494 -21.92 70.92 -0.52
C LYS A 494 -21.83 69.45 -0.11
N GLY A 495 -21.44 69.17 1.14
CA GLY A 495 -21.22 67.82 1.68
C GLY A 495 -19.79 67.64 2.20
N LYS A 496 -19.43 66.41 2.59
CA LYS A 496 -18.06 66.07 2.98
C LYS A 496 -17.25 65.66 1.76
N ASP A 497 -16.05 66.23 1.63
CA ASP A 497 -15.09 65.78 0.63
C ASP A 497 -14.68 64.33 0.90
N THR A 498 -14.32 63.60 -0.14
CA THR A 498 -13.95 62.19 -0.02
C THR A 498 -12.66 61.91 -0.77
N ILE A 499 -11.86 60.97 -0.28
CA ILE A 499 -10.64 60.52 -0.94
C ILE A 499 -10.80 59.04 -1.31
N SER A 500 -10.59 58.71 -2.58
CA SER A 500 -10.41 57.31 -2.98
C SER A 500 -8.98 56.90 -2.68
N ALA A 501 -8.81 55.80 -1.96
CA ALA A 501 -7.52 55.19 -1.68
C ALA A 501 -7.52 53.73 -2.15
N VAL A 502 -6.35 53.12 -2.29
CA VAL A 502 -6.22 51.67 -2.52
C VAL A 502 -5.32 51.07 -1.46
N ILE A 503 -5.51 49.79 -1.12
CA ILE A 503 -4.54 49.07 -0.28
C ILE A 503 -3.21 49.08 -1.05
N ASP A 504 -2.17 49.63 -0.43
CA ASP A 504 -0.84 49.64 -1.01
C ASP A 504 -0.29 48.21 -0.92
N THR A 505 0.07 47.60 -2.05
CA THR A 505 0.67 46.26 -2.15
C THR A 505 2.05 46.30 -2.78
N ARG A 506 2.66 47.49 -2.93
CA ARG A 506 4.04 47.62 -3.39
C ARG A 506 4.97 46.98 -2.34
N ASP A 507 6.22 46.66 -2.72
CA ASP A 507 7.25 45.94 -1.93
C ASP A 507 7.55 46.50 -0.52
N ARG A 508 6.93 47.61 -0.14
CA ARG A 508 7.04 48.30 1.15
C ARG A 508 5.88 48.02 2.10
N THR A 509 4.90 47.23 1.69
CA THR A 509 3.75 46.85 2.52
C THR A 509 3.94 45.44 3.04
N ARG A 510 3.78 45.24 4.35
CA ARG A 510 3.98 43.93 5.02
C ARG A 510 2.91 42.89 4.63
N LEU A 511 2.25 43.01 3.48
CA LEU A 511 1.17 42.14 3.03
C LEU A 511 1.62 41.45 1.73
N PRO A 512 2.01 40.15 1.78
CA PRO A 512 2.38 39.40 0.59
C PRO A 512 1.12 38.95 -0.17
N ILE A 513 0.36 39.92 -0.65
CA ILE A 513 -0.88 39.73 -1.39
C ILE A 513 -0.85 40.51 -2.70
N THR A 514 -1.53 39.99 -3.71
CA THR A 514 -1.81 40.71 -4.94
C THR A 514 -3.28 41.09 -4.97
N LEU A 515 -3.55 42.32 -5.43
CA LEU A 515 -4.91 42.81 -5.59
C LEU A 515 -5.31 42.79 -7.08
N PRO A 516 -6.59 42.53 -7.39
CA PRO A 516 -7.09 42.60 -8.76
C PRO A 516 -7.07 44.05 -9.29
N ALA A 517 -6.84 44.21 -10.59
CA ALA A 517 -6.70 45.53 -11.22
C ALA A 517 -7.96 46.43 -11.19
N LYS A 518 -9.13 45.88 -10.86
CA LYS A 518 -10.42 46.61 -10.79
C LYS A 518 -11.14 46.32 -9.48
N GLY A 519 -11.68 47.36 -8.81
CA GLY A 519 -12.61 47.21 -7.68
C GLY A 519 -11.97 47.18 -6.28
N THR A 520 -10.78 47.76 -6.11
CA THR A 520 -9.98 47.69 -4.86
C THR A 520 -9.95 49.01 -4.08
N GLY A 521 -10.77 49.98 -4.49
CA GLY A 521 -10.80 51.31 -3.91
C GLY A 521 -11.52 51.36 -2.56
N VAL A 522 -10.85 51.89 -1.55
CA VAL A 522 -11.37 52.30 -0.26
C VAL A 522 -11.77 53.78 -0.34
N VAL A 523 -12.91 54.16 0.23
CA VAL A 523 -13.32 55.57 0.28
C VAL A 523 -13.16 56.10 1.70
N LEU A 524 -12.43 57.21 1.83
CA LEU A 524 -12.22 57.96 3.06
C LEU A 524 -13.08 59.23 3.03
N ASP A 525 -13.79 59.52 4.11
CA ASP A 525 -14.44 60.80 4.34
C ASP A 525 -13.43 61.79 4.94
N VAL A 526 -13.40 63.01 4.41
CA VAL A 526 -12.57 64.11 4.92
C VAL A 526 -13.43 64.98 5.84
N ALA A 527 -13.00 65.13 7.10
CA ALA A 527 -13.60 66.03 8.07
C ALA A 527 -13.25 67.51 7.78
N GLU A 528 -13.95 68.45 8.41
CA GLU A 528 -13.75 69.89 8.19
C GLU A 528 -12.33 70.37 8.54
N ASP A 529 -11.68 69.70 9.49
CA ASP A 529 -10.30 69.97 9.90
C ASP A 529 -9.25 69.28 9.00
N GLY A 530 -9.68 68.46 8.03
CA GLY A 530 -8.84 67.64 7.18
C GLY A 530 -8.65 66.20 7.68
N GLY A 531 -9.26 65.82 8.82
CA GLY A 531 -9.20 64.48 9.38
C GLY A 531 -9.75 63.40 8.45
N LEU A 532 -8.97 62.34 8.20
CA LEU A 532 -9.39 61.21 7.36
C LEU A 532 -10.05 60.12 8.21
N THR A 533 -11.24 59.70 7.80
CA THR A 533 -11.95 58.56 8.40
C THR A 533 -12.43 57.61 7.31
N LEU A 534 -12.54 56.31 7.58
CA LEU A 534 -13.16 55.39 6.63
C LEU A 534 -14.64 55.75 6.47
N SER A 535 -15.10 55.79 5.22
CA SER A 535 -16.54 55.90 4.95
C SER A 535 -17.30 54.72 5.56
N GLU A 536 -18.55 54.92 5.95
CA GLU A 536 -19.39 53.86 6.54
C GLU A 536 -19.53 52.63 5.63
N VAL A 537 -19.47 52.83 4.30
CA VAL A 537 -19.47 51.75 3.31
C VAL A 537 -18.18 50.93 3.39
N ALA A 538 -17.01 51.60 3.45
CA ALA A 538 -15.72 50.94 3.57
C ALA A 538 -15.56 50.20 4.92
N LYS A 539 -16.18 50.69 5.99
CA LYS A 539 -16.18 50.02 7.31
C LYS A 539 -17.00 48.73 7.34
N LYS A 540 -18.12 48.67 6.61
CA LYS A 540 -19.07 47.54 6.70
C LYS A 540 -18.98 46.53 5.57
N ASN A 541 -18.54 46.94 4.37
CA ASN A 541 -18.52 46.09 3.18
C ASN A 541 -17.32 46.42 2.29
N ALA A 542 -16.10 46.19 2.80
CA ALA A 542 -14.89 46.38 1.99
C ALA A 542 -14.92 45.49 0.74
N GLY A 543 -15.23 44.20 0.90
CA GLY A 543 -15.40 43.26 -0.20
C GLY A 543 -14.17 43.05 -1.09
N ILE A 544 -13.00 43.54 -0.67
CA ILE A 544 -11.78 43.64 -1.47
C ILE A 544 -11.20 42.23 -1.63
N ALA A 545 -11.24 41.71 -2.85
CA ALA A 545 -10.62 40.43 -3.17
C ALA A 545 -9.09 40.58 -3.24
N PHE A 546 -8.38 39.54 -2.84
CA PHE A 546 -6.92 39.46 -2.97
C PHE A 546 -6.48 38.03 -3.24
N THR A 547 -5.27 37.87 -3.77
CA THR A 547 -4.60 36.59 -3.88
C THR A 547 -3.37 36.58 -2.98
N TYR A 548 -3.21 35.49 -2.25
CA TYR A 548 -2.01 35.10 -1.51
C TYR A 548 -1.51 33.78 -2.10
N ASP A 549 -0.23 33.69 -2.45
CA ASP A 549 0.31 32.46 -3.05
C ASP A 549 0.03 31.24 -2.15
N TYR A 550 -0.43 30.14 -2.75
CA TYR A 550 -0.82 28.88 -2.07
C TYR A 550 -2.12 28.89 -1.24
N LEU A 551 -2.57 30.04 -0.72
CA LEU A 551 -3.76 30.14 0.15
C LEU A 551 -4.94 30.93 -0.48
N SER A 552 -4.84 31.24 -1.77
CA SER A 552 -5.86 31.93 -2.56
C SER A 552 -7.09 31.09 -2.91
N PRO A 553 -8.27 31.74 -3.12
CA PRO A 553 -8.50 33.19 -3.08
C PRO A 553 -8.83 33.75 -1.69
N GLY A 554 -8.58 35.05 -1.48
CA GLY A 554 -8.90 35.78 -0.25
C GLY A 554 -9.83 36.98 -0.46
N ARG A 555 -10.46 37.44 0.63
CA ARG A 555 -11.30 38.64 0.63
C ARG A 555 -11.29 39.34 1.99
N PHE A 556 -11.00 40.64 2.00
CA PHE A 556 -11.21 41.51 3.17
C PHE A 556 -12.67 41.92 3.26
N THR A 557 -13.27 41.66 4.42
CA THR A 557 -14.69 41.94 4.70
C THR A 557 -14.86 43.24 5.47
N LYS A 558 -13.89 43.59 6.31
CA LYS A 558 -13.91 44.78 7.17
C LYS A 558 -12.56 45.49 7.13
N LEU A 559 -12.60 46.82 7.16
CA LEU A 559 -11.43 47.69 7.29
C LEU A 559 -11.62 48.67 8.45
N ASP A 560 -10.52 49.06 9.06
CA ASP A 560 -10.44 50.09 10.09
C ASP A 560 -9.17 50.94 9.93
N LEU A 561 -9.22 52.19 10.42
CA LEU A 561 -8.04 53.06 10.50
C LEU A 561 -7.51 53.04 11.92
N VAL A 562 -6.25 52.67 12.07
CA VAL A 562 -5.53 52.65 13.34
C VAL A 562 -4.41 53.69 13.31
N PRO A 563 -3.89 54.16 14.46
CA PRO A 563 -2.85 55.20 14.51
C PRO A 563 -1.59 54.92 13.67
N GLY A 564 -1.35 53.67 13.27
CA GLY A 564 -0.23 53.26 12.42
C GLY A 564 -0.57 52.89 10.97
N GLY A 565 -1.81 53.06 10.50
CA GLY A 565 -2.23 52.71 9.13
C GLY A 565 -3.60 52.02 9.04
N VAL A 566 -3.77 51.09 8.08
CA VAL A 566 -4.99 50.29 7.94
C VAL A 566 -4.88 48.92 8.59
N ALA A 567 -5.93 48.57 9.33
CA ALA A 567 -6.17 47.22 9.81
C ALA A 567 -7.47 46.68 9.23
N GLY A 568 -7.66 45.37 9.28
CA GLY A 568 -8.88 44.76 8.78
C GLY A 568 -8.97 43.28 9.04
N GLU A 569 -10.13 42.75 8.68
CA GLU A 569 -10.45 41.34 8.80
C GLU A 569 -10.98 40.82 7.48
N GLY A 570 -10.82 39.52 7.27
CA GLY A 570 -11.28 38.85 6.07
C GLY A 570 -11.14 37.36 6.21
N TYR A 571 -11.17 36.69 5.06
CA TYR A 571 -10.91 35.26 5.00
C TYR A 571 -10.07 34.92 3.77
N ILE A 572 -9.35 33.81 3.86
CA ILE A 572 -8.67 33.14 2.74
C ILE A 572 -9.24 31.74 2.59
N THR A 573 -9.39 31.26 1.36
CA THR A 573 -9.93 29.93 1.07
C THR A 573 -8.87 29.13 0.32
N PRO A 574 -8.02 28.36 1.02
CA PRO A 574 -6.95 27.59 0.40
C PRO A 574 -7.51 26.53 -0.53
N THR A 575 -7.41 26.73 -1.83
CA THR A 575 -7.91 25.75 -2.83
C THR A 575 -6.89 24.67 -3.16
N LYS A 576 -5.59 24.95 -2.94
CA LYS A 576 -4.48 24.04 -3.24
C LYS A 576 -4.02 23.21 -2.04
N VAL A 577 -4.58 23.44 -0.86
CA VAL A 577 -4.21 22.74 0.38
C VAL A 577 -5.42 21.97 0.91
N PRO A 578 -5.55 20.67 0.61
CA PRO A 578 -6.76 19.90 0.88
C PRO A 578 -7.09 19.75 2.38
N LEU A 579 -6.11 19.98 3.26
CA LEU A 579 -6.25 19.94 4.71
C LEU A 579 -6.95 21.19 5.28
N LEU A 580 -6.83 22.34 4.61
CA LEU A 580 -7.28 23.63 5.13
C LEU A 580 -8.65 24.01 4.58
N GLN A 581 -9.50 24.51 5.46
CA GLN A 581 -10.80 25.09 5.09
C GLN A 581 -10.66 26.61 4.92
N ARG A 582 -11.78 27.32 4.78
CA ARG A 582 -11.78 28.79 4.86
C ARG A 582 -11.15 29.23 6.19
N LEU A 583 -10.12 30.07 6.11
CA LEU A 583 -9.38 30.57 7.27
C LEU A 583 -9.73 32.04 7.46
N GLU A 584 -10.15 32.39 8.67
CA GLU A 584 -10.40 33.77 9.06
C GLU A 584 -9.06 34.46 9.34
N VAL A 585 -8.83 35.61 8.71
CA VAL A 585 -7.58 36.36 8.78
C VAL A 585 -7.81 37.76 9.31
N ALA A 586 -6.79 38.27 10.01
CA ALA A 586 -6.71 39.66 10.40
C ALA A 586 -5.37 40.24 9.93
N PHE A 587 -5.41 41.48 9.49
CA PHE A 587 -4.23 42.22 9.09
C PHE A 587 -4.18 43.58 9.76
N SER A 588 -2.97 44.10 9.89
CA SER A 588 -2.68 45.44 10.37
C SER A 588 -1.41 45.92 9.67
N PRO A 589 -0.96 47.17 9.90
CA PRO A 589 0.35 47.62 9.42
C PRO A 589 1.50 46.74 9.95
N GLU A 590 1.28 46.00 11.04
CA GLU A 590 2.32 45.23 11.71
C GLU A 590 2.34 43.74 11.34
N TYR A 591 1.19 43.14 11.01
CA TYR A 591 1.05 41.69 10.81
C TYR A 591 -0.04 41.32 9.80
N PHE A 592 0.06 40.11 9.27
CA PHE A 592 -1.04 39.40 8.60
C PHE A 592 -1.04 37.96 9.09
N ARG A 593 -2.12 37.54 9.74
CA ARG A 593 -2.19 36.25 10.44
C ARG A 593 -3.61 35.71 10.50
N LEU A 594 -3.76 34.47 10.96
CA LEU A 594 -5.07 33.92 11.30
C LEU A 594 -5.68 34.60 12.53
N LYS A 595 -7.00 34.77 12.57
CA LYS A 595 -7.70 35.30 13.76
C LYS A 595 -7.62 34.36 14.96
N ALA A 596 -7.51 33.06 14.71
CA ALA A 596 -7.38 32.04 15.73
C ALA A 596 -6.63 30.83 15.14
N PRO A 597 -5.94 30.04 16.00
CA PRO A 597 -5.38 28.76 15.60
C PRO A 597 -6.43 27.80 15.06
N LEU A 598 -5.92 26.84 14.30
CA LEU A 598 -6.67 25.74 13.76
C LEU A 598 -6.52 24.54 14.67
N ASP A 599 -7.63 24.18 15.29
CA ASP A 599 -7.82 22.91 15.96
C ASP A 599 -8.33 21.84 14.97
N LYS A 600 -8.42 20.60 15.43
CA LYS A 600 -8.82 19.45 14.59
C LYS A 600 -10.18 19.62 13.91
N ASN A 601 -11.11 20.38 14.48
CA ASN A 601 -12.45 20.56 13.93
C ASN A 601 -12.47 21.58 12.78
N LYS A 602 -11.45 22.43 12.69
CA LYS A 602 -11.29 23.42 11.61
C LYS A 602 -10.48 22.89 10.42
N LEU A 603 -9.99 21.66 10.51
CA LEU A 603 -9.26 20.99 9.44
C LEU A 603 -10.16 20.01 8.70
N LYS A 604 -9.88 19.79 7.42
CA LYS A 604 -10.58 18.81 6.59
C LYS A 604 -9.71 17.56 6.42
N PRO A 605 -10.25 16.34 6.56
CA PRO A 605 -9.50 15.14 6.24
C PRO A 605 -8.92 15.20 4.81
N PRO A 606 -7.63 14.90 4.62
CA PRO A 606 -6.95 15.11 3.34
C PRO A 606 -7.47 14.19 2.23
N PHE A 607 -8.02 13.01 2.59
CA PHE A 607 -8.65 12.05 1.68
C PHE A 607 -9.60 11.11 2.45
N ALA A 608 -10.39 10.32 1.72
CA ALA A 608 -11.38 9.42 2.30
C ALA A 608 -10.72 8.32 3.16
N GLY A 609 -11.33 7.98 4.30
CA GLY A 609 -10.80 6.98 5.23
C GLY A 609 -9.72 7.50 6.17
N VAL A 610 -9.55 8.82 6.29
CA VAL A 610 -8.66 9.47 7.26
C VAL A 610 -9.48 10.25 8.29
N LYS A 611 -9.06 10.17 9.55
CA LYS A 611 -9.59 10.94 10.66
C LYS A 611 -8.48 11.78 11.27
N ILE A 612 -8.76 13.05 11.54
CA ILE A 612 -7.84 13.92 12.28
C ILE A 612 -8.13 13.72 13.78
N THR A 613 -7.15 13.23 14.53
CA THR A 613 -7.32 12.93 15.97
C THR A 613 -6.92 14.11 16.85
N GLU A 614 -5.84 14.78 16.46
CA GLU A 614 -5.28 15.96 17.13
C GLU A 614 -4.83 16.96 16.09
N ALA A 615 -4.95 18.25 16.39
CA ALA A 615 -4.30 19.29 15.62
C ALA A 615 -4.09 20.52 16.49
N SER A 616 -2.93 21.14 16.33
CA SER A 616 -2.57 22.43 16.90
C SER A 616 -1.74 23.16 15.86
N LEU A 617 -2.38 23.98 15.03
CA LEU A 617 -1.75 24.68 13.91
C LEU A 617 -1.95 26.19 14.02
N ALA A 618 -0.84 26.93 14.08
CA ALA A 618 -0.79 28.39 13.95
C ALA A 618 -0.16 28.75 12.60
N ILE A 619 -0.62 29.83 11.97
CA ILE A 619 -0.11 30.27 10.66
C ILE A 619 0.01 31.79 10.66
N ASP A 620 1.26 32.27 10.57
CA ASP A 620 1.56 33.64 10.17
C ASP A 620 1.68 33.73 8.65
N LEU A 621 1.09 34.78 8.09
CA LEU A 621 1.03 35.01 6.64
C LEU A 621 2.01 36.11 6.21
N ALA A 622 2.40 37.02 7.10
CA ALA A 622 3.39 38.06 6.85
C ALA A 622 4.47 38.11 7.94
N PRO A 623 5.74 38.44 7.60
CA PRO A 623 6.23 38.85 6.27
C PRO A 623 6.39 37.69 5.27
N LYS A 624 6.30 36.43 5.74
CA LYS A 624 6.29 35.22 4.93
C LYS A 624 5.39 34.16 5.57
N LEU A 625 4.96 33.17 4.79
CA LEU A 625 4.21 32.02 5.29
C LEU A 625 5.05 31.26 6.34
N LYS A 626 4.61 31.29 7.60
CA LYS A 626 5.23 30.55 8.71
C LYS A 626 4.16 29.75 9.46
N PRO A 627 3.87 28.54 9.01
CA PRO A 627 3.02 27.63 9.74
C PRO A 627 3.85 26.88 10.78
N VAL A 628 3.32 26.77 11.99
CA VAL A 628 3.94 26.00 13.07
C VAL A 628 2.85 25.19 13.75
N GLY A 629 3.11 23.90 13.96
CA GLY A 629 2.14 23.06 14.61
C GLY A 629 2.35 21.58 14.37
N THR A 630 1.43 20.79 14.92
CA THR A 630 1.35 19.35 14.66
C THR A 630 -0.07 18.96 14.28
N VAL A 631 -0.17 17.93 13.44
CA VAL A 631 -1.44 17.31 13.08
C VAL A 631 -1.28 15.80 13.20
N ALA A 632 -2.22 15.15 13.87
CA ALA A 632 -2.26 13.70 13.98
C ALA A 632 -3.41 13.13 13.14
N PHE A 633 -3.08 12.07 12.40
CA PHE A 633 -3.99 11.36 11.53
C PHE A 633 -4.14 9.90 12.00
N GLU A 634 -5.35 9.38 11.85
CA GLU A 634 -5.62 7.95 11.85
C GLU A 634 -6.18 7.54 10.49
N PHE A 635 -5.68 6.44 9.96
CA PHE A 635 -6.09 5.89 8.69
C PHE A 635 -6.90 4.61 8.93
N GLY A 636 -8.01 4.47 8.21
CA GLY A 636 -8.92 3.33 8.29
C GLY A 636 -10.39 3.75 8.41
N THR A 637 -11.29 2.94 7.86
CA THR A 637 -12.75 3.19 7.93
C THR A 637 -13.38 2.53 9.15
N THR A 638 -13.13 1.24 9.36
CA THR A 638 -13.70 0.45 10.47
C THR A 638 -12.65 0.05 11.52
N LYS A 639 -11.39 -0.16 11.11
CA LYS A 639 -10.26 -0.44 12.00
C LYS A 639 -9.08 0.45 11.65
N LYS A 640 -8.33 0.88 12.67
CA LYS A 640 -7.10 1.64 12.54
C LYS A 640 -6.03 0.78 11.84
N ILE A 641 -5.61 1.19 10.65
CA ILE A 641 -4.56 0.51 9.86
C ILE A 641 -3.25 1.28 9.83
N ALA A 642 -3.31 2.60 10.05
CA ALA A 642 -2.13 3.41 10.28
C ALA A 642 -2.50 4.61 11.17
N ALA A 643 -1.49 5.23 11.75
CA ALA A 643 -1.57 6.56 12.35
C ALA A 643 -0.33 7.35 11.99
N SER A 644 -0.42 8.67 12.06
CA SER A 644 0.75 9.51 11.94
C SER A 644 0.59 10.73 12.81
N LYS A 645 1.72 11.26 13.28
CA LYS A 645 1.80 12.61 13.79
C LYS A 645 2.82 13.35 12.94
N VAL A 646 2.37 14.42 12.28
CA VAL A 646 3.21 15.24 11.41
C VAL A 646 3.41 16.61 12.00
N GLU A 647 4.59 17.16 11.80
CA GLU A 647 4.92 18.55 12.04
C GLU A 647 4.61 19.35 10.78
N VAL A 648 4.17 20.59 10.99
CA VAL A 648 3.80 21.50 9.90
C VAL A 648 4.87 22.58 9.79
N SER A 649 5.37 22.77 8.57
CA SER A 649 6.35 23.79 8.19
C SER A 649 6.03 24.36 6.81
N ALA A 650 6.87 25.26 6.30
CA ALA A 650 6.73 25.78 4.94
C ALA A 650 8.09 25.91 4.25
N ASP A 651 8.07 25.74 2.93
CA ASP A 651 9.19 25.99 2.02
C ASP A 651 8.77 26.96 0.90
N GLU A 652 9.61 27.11 -0.12
CA GLU A 652 9.34 27.97 -1.28
C GLU A 652 8.09 27.53 -2.08
N ASN A 653 7.67 26.27 -1.95
CA ASN A 653 6.54 25.65 -2.63
C ASN A 653 5.27 25.60 -1.75
N GLY A 654 5.29 26.21 -0.56
CA GLY A 654 4.14 26.35 0.33
C GLY A 654 4.20 25.44 1.56
N LEU A 655 3.05 24.86 1.93
CA LEU A 655 2.91 24.06 3.16
C LEU A 655 3.62 22.70 3.02
N VAL A 656 4.44 22.36 4.01
CA VAL A 656 5.12 21.06 4.13
C VAL A 656 4.65 20.39 5.42
N LEU A 657 4.31 19.11 5.34
CA LEU A 657 4.06 18.30 6.53
C LEU A 657 4.99 17.10 6.51
N THR A 658 5.67 16.84 7.62
CA THR A 658 6.63 15.73 7.74
C THR A 658 6.43 15.02 9.06
N GLY A 659 6.49 13.70 9.06
CA GLY A 659 6.40 12.95 10.31
C GLY A 659 6.56 11.45 10.14
N VAL A 660 6.32 10.74 11.23
CA VAL A 660 6.41 9.29 11.28
C VAL A 660 5.02 8.69 10.98
N LEU A 661 5.00 7.69 10.10
CA LEU A 661 3.84 6.87 9.81
C LEU A 661 3.95 5.56 10.61
N PHE A 662 3.02 5.33 11.50
CA PHE A 662 2.86 4.09 12.25
C PHE A 662 1.85 3.21 11.52
N VAL A 663 2.29 2.08 10.98
CA VAL A 663 1.45 1.12 10.28
C VAL A 663 1.12 -0.04 11.22
N TYR A 664 -0.18 -0.37 11.30
CA TYR A 664 -0.71 -1.42 12.16
C TYR A 664 -1.09 -2.63 11.30
N LEU A 665 -0.18 -3.61 11.23
CA LEU A 665 -0.49 -4.92 10.66
C LEU A 665 -1.10 -5.83 11.75
N PRO A 666 -2.10 -6.67 11.44
CA PRO A 666 -2.61 -7.65 12.38
C PRO A 666 -1.48 -8.53 12.95
N GLY A 667 -1.33 -8.53 14.28
CA GLY A 667 -0.30 -9.31 14.98
C GLY A 667 1.04 -8.60 15.17
N VAL A 668 1.32 -7.50 14.47
CA VAL A 668 2.59 -6.75 14.61
C VAL A 668 2.37 -5.47 15.39
N ASP A 669 3.05 -5.35 16.53
CA ASP A 669 3.10 -4.10 17.30
C ASP A 669 4.01 -3.10 16.59
N GLU A 670 3.41 -2.31 15.70
CA GLU A 670 3.91 -1.09 15.07
C GLU A 670 5.11 -1.22 14.12
N ALA A 671 4.82 -1.09 12.82
CA ALA A 671 5.82 -0.75 11.82
C ALA A 671 5.93 0.77 11.67
N LYS A 672 7.16 1.30 11.61
CA LYS A 672 7.41 2.74 11.44
C LYS A 672 7.87 3.03 10.02
N GLY A 673 7.39 4.13 9.49
CA GLY A 673 7.74 4.67 8.19
C GLY A 673 7.73 6.18 8.22
N GLU A 674 7.90 6.78 7.06
CA GLU A 674 7.90 8.23 6.89
C GLU A 674 6.66 8.66 6.12
N ILE A 675 6.16 9.84 6.41
CA ILE A 675 5.12 10.49 5.62
C ILE A 675 5.48 11.95 5.40
N LYS A 676 5.26 12.40 4.18
CA LYS A 676 5.52 13.76 3.75
C LYS A 676 4.36 14.29 2.92
N TYR A 677 4.01 15.54 3.12
CA TYR A 677 3.22 16.34 2.20
C TYR A 677 4.08 17.48 1.69
N GLN A 678 4.23 17.61 0.38
CA GLN A 678 4.97 18.71 -0.26
C GLN A 678 4.41 18.95 -1.66
N ALA A 679 4.38 20.22 -2.09
CA ALA A 679 3.92 20.61 -3.43
C ALA A 679 2.54 20.06 -3.84
N GLY A 680 1.61 19.92 -2.88
CA GLY A 680 0.25 19.44 -3.14
C GLY A 680 0.05 17.93 -3.11
N ALA A 681 1.11 17.14 -2.87
CA ALA A 681 1.06 15.69 -2.88
C ALA A 681 1.50 15.08 -1.55
N TRP A 682 0.79 14.03 -1.14
CA TRP A 682 1.22 13.15 -0.05
C TRP A 682 2.09 12.02 -0.62
N SER A 683 3.20 11.74 0.06
CA SER A 683 4.11 10.64 -0.20
C SER A 683 4.57 10.02 1.13
N GLY A 684 5.18 8.84 1.03
CA GLY A 684 5.70 8.14 2.20
C GLY A 684 5.28 6.68 2.23
N GLY A 685 5.75 6.00 3.26
CA GLY A 685 5.54 4.57 3.45
C GLY A 685 6.36 4.02 4.60
N ALA A 686 6.06 2.78 4.97
CA ALA A 686 6.81 2.00 5.93
C ALA A 686 7.34 0.74 5.25
N HIS A 687 8.62 0.46 5.43
CA HIS A 687 9.23 -0.82 5.11
C HIS A 687 9.21 -1.69 6.35
N ILE A 688 8.74 -2.93 6.21
CA ILE A 688 8.53 -3.84 7.33
C ILE A 688 9.25 -5.12 7.02
N GLU A 689 10.31 -5.41 7.78
CA GLU A 689 11.13 -6.60 7.56
C GLU A 689 10.71 -7.77 8.44
N SER A 690 11.23 -8.95 8.10
CA SER A 690 10.98 -10.23 8.74
C SER A 690 11.07 -10.18 10.26
N GLY A 691 12.08 -9.50 10.81
CA GLY A 691 12.33 -9.43 12.25
C GLY A 691 11.18 -8.79 13.03
N GLN A 692 10.37 -7.94 12.39
CA GLN A 692 9.21 -7.30 13.01
C GLN A 692 7.94 -8.16 12.89
N MET A 693 7.89 -9.11 11.95
CA MET A 693 6.74 -9.97 11.67
C MET A 693 6.89 -11.39 12.26
N ALA A 694 8.13 -11.89 12.39
CA ALA A 694 8.43 -13.25 12.82
C ALA A 694 7.92 -13.53 14.23
N GLY A 695 7.17 -14.62 14.39
CA GLY A 695 6.55 -15.02 15.67
C GLY A 695 5.33 -14.17 16.10
N LYS A 696 5.08 -13.05 15.42
CA LYS A 696 3.98 -12.12 15.66
C LYS A 696 2.79 -12.35 14.72
N ILE A 697 3.07 -12.67 13.47
CA ILE A 697 2.09 -13.17 12.50
C ILE A 697 2.21 -14.69 12.42
N PRO A 698 1.13 -15.47 12.59
CA PRO A 698 1.18 -16.92 12.50
C PRO A 698 1.84 -17.38 11.20
N TYR A 699 2.75 -18.35 11.33
CA TYR A 699 3.50 -18.98 10.24
C TYR A 699 4.54 -18.11 9.54
N VAL A 700 4.70 -16.80 9.82
CA VAL A 700 5.72 -15.99 9.12
C VAL A 700 7.13 -16.29 9.64
N LYS A 701 8.04 -16.69 8.73
CA LYS A 701 9.45 -16.97 9.00
C LYS A 701 10.37 -15.83 8.57
N SER A 702 10.17 -15.31 7.36
CA SER A 702 10.91 -14.15 6.84
C SER A 702 10.13 -13.40 5.76
N GLY A 703 10.67 -12.31 5.20
CA GLY A 703 10.00 -11.51 4.19
C GLY A 703 10.10 -10.01 4.43
N ALA A 704 9.54 -9.25 3.51
CA ALA A 704 9.42 -7.80 3.64
C ALA A 704 8.08 -7.32 3.05
N VAL A 705 7.50 -6.31 3.69
CA VAL A 705 6.26 -5.65 3.27
C VAL A 705 6.52 -4.16 3.18
N ASP A 706 6.23 -3.60 2.01
CA ASP A 706 6.22 -2.17 1.77
C ASP A 706 4.78 -1.68 1.82
N VAL A 707 4.51 -0.78 2.75
CA VAL A 707 3.26 -0.02 2.80
C VAL A 707 3.56 1.37 2.31
N PHE A 708 2.86 1.86 1.30
CA PHE A 708 3.13 3.17 0.72
C PHE A 708 1.85 3.97 0.48
N LEU A 709 1.98 5.29 0.56
CA LEU A 709 0.91 6.23 0.32
C LEU A 709 1.06 6.81 -1.09
N LYS A 710 0.16 6.43 -2.00
CA LYS A 710 0.15 6.94 -3.39
C LYS A 710 -1.17 7.63 -3.69
N ALA A 711 -1.11 8.91 -4.01
CA ALA A 711 -2.29 9.74 -4.36
C ALA A 711 -3.42 9.68 -3.31
N GLY A 712 -3.07 9.67 -2.02
CA GLY A 712 -4.05 9.60 -0.92
C GLY A 712 -4.71 8.24 -0.73
N LYS A 713 -4.11 7.16 -1.26
CA LYS A 713 -4.50 5.77 -0.98
C LYS A 713 -3.34 5.04 -0.32
N ILE A 714 -3.62 4.36 0.78
CA ILE A 714 -2.68 3.41 1.37
C ILE A 714 -2.76 2.13 0.54
N ASP A 715 -1.61 1.72 0.03
CA ASP A 715 -1.42 0.45 -0.65
C ASP A 715 -0.31 -0.32 0.06
N ALA A 716 -0.28 -1.64 -0.12
CA ALA A 716 0.74 -2.48 0.48
C ALA A 716 1.04 -3.68 -0.41
N SER A 717 2.33 -3.89 -0.64
CA SER A 717 2.86 -5.02 -1.41
C SER A 717 4.07 -5.58 -0.71
N GLY A 718 4.25 -6.89 -0.74
CA GLY A 718 5.42 -7.50 -0.12
C GLY A 718 5.49 -8.98 -0.38
N LYS A 719 6.65 -9.58 -0.13
CA LYS A 719 6.85 -11.01 -0.22
C LYS A 719 7.19 -11.55 1.16
N VAL A 720 6.35 -12.45 1.66
CA VAL A 720 6.52 -13.12 2.95
C VAL A 720 6.74 -14.61 2.77
N ASN A 721 7.74 -15.14 3.45
CA ASN A 721 8.02 -16.56 3.55
C ASN A 721 7.34 -17.11 4.81
N LEU A 722 6.47 -18.08 4.63
CA LEU A 722 5.78 -18.79 5.69
C LEU A 722 6.40 -20.16 5.94
N GLU A 723 6.42 -20.58 7.20
CA GLU A 723 6.63 -21.95 7.65
C GLU A 723 5.28 -22.52 8.13
N LEU A 724 4.63 -23.25 7.23
CA LEU A 724 3.31 -23.83 7.41
C LEU A 724 3.39 -25.15 8.21
N PRO A 725 2.26 -25.63 8.77
CA PRO A 725 2.19 -26.91 9.48
C PRO A 725 2.82 -28.07 8.68
N GLY A 726 3.59 -28.91 9.37
CA GLY A 726 4.34 -30.02 8.74
C GLY A 726 5.73 -29.64 8.19
N GLY A 727 6.21 -28.42 8.45
CA GLY A 727 7.53 -27.93 8.05
C GLY A 727 7.59 -27.48 6.58
N ASN A 728 6.46 -27.01 6.04
CA ASN A 728 6.36 -26.63 4.64
C ASN A 728 6.67 -25.14 4.46
N GLU A 729 7.67 -24.82 3.65
CA GLU A 729 7.98 -23.43 3.32
C GLU A 729 7.15 -22.96 2.11
N ALA A 730 6.58 -21.76 2.21
CA ALA A 730 5.81 -21.12 1.15
C ALA A 730 6.21 -19.65 1.04
N SER A 731 6.21 -19.10 -0.17
CA SER A 731 6.43 -17.68 -0.39
C SER A 731 5.16 -17.06 -0.95
N LEU A 732 4.60 -16.08 -0.25
CA LEU A 732 3.35 -15.41 -0.60
C LEU A 732 3.60 -13.94 -0.87
N GLU A 733 2.95 -13.42 -1.91
CA GLU A 733 2.75 -12.01 -2.14
C GLU A 733 1.58 -11.52 -1.28
N LEU A 734 1.87 -10.51 -0.46
CA LEU A 734 0.89 -9.81 0.36
C LEU A 734 0.32 -8.64 -0.43
N ASN A 735 -1.02 -8.54 -0.47
CA ASN A 735 -1.74 -7.42 -1.05
C ASN A 735 -2.82 -6.92 -0.08
N TYR A 736 -3.06 -5.61 -0.02
CA TYR A 736 -4.17 -5.04 0.74
C TYR A 736 -5.33 -4.68 -0.20
N THR A 737 -6.39 -5.48 -0.21
CA THR A 737 -7.55 -5.27 -1.11
C THR A 737 -8.87 -5.35 -0.35
N ARG A 738 -9.85 -4.51 -0.73
CA ARG A 738 -11.19 -4.47 -0.11
C ARG A 738 -11.16 -4.36 1.43
N SER A 739 -10.21 -3.58 1.96
CA SER A 739 -9.99 -3.37 3.39
C SER A 739 -9.55 -4.62 4.19
N LYS A 740 -8.99 -5.63 3.53
CA LYS A 740 -8.41 -6.83 4.17
C LYS A 740 -7.04 -7.16 3.58
N TRP A 741 -6.20 -7.75 4.42
CA TRP A 741 -4.92 -8.35 4.02
C TRP A 741 -5.19 -9.69 3.34
N VAL A 742 -4.65 -9.88 2.14
CA VAL A 742 -4.78 -11.12 1.38
C VAL A 742 -3.40 -11.56 0.95
N PHE A 743 -3.04 -12.79 1.31
CA PHE A 743 -1.79 -13.41 0.93
C PHE A 743 -2.05 -14.44 -0.16
N GLN A 744 -1.28 -14.38 -1.25
CA GLN A 744 -1.40 -15.29 -2.38
C GLN A 744 -0.03 -15.76 -2.83
N GLY A 745 0.10 -17.01 -3.27
CA GLY A 745 1.37 -17.48 -3.80
C GLY A 745 1.34 -18.93 -4.23
N HIS A 746 2.51 -19.51 -4.40
CA HIS A 746 2.68 -20.89 -4.80
C HIS A 746 3.69 -21.58 -3.90
N GLY A 747 3.47 -22.86 -3.60
CA GLY A 747 4.38 -23.61 -2.76
C GLY A 747 4.15 -25.12 -2.82
N LYS A 748 5.09 -25.87 -2.27
CA LYS A 748 5.02 -27.33 -2.16
C LYS A 748 4.60 -27.70 -0.74
N ILE A 749 3.41 -28.28 -0.59
CA ILE A 749 2.85 -28.62 0.72
C ILE A 749 2.86 -30.13 0.94
N LYS A 750 3.57 -30.57 1.97
CA LYS A 750 3.53 -31.92 2.54
C LYS A 750 2.32 -32.03 3.48
N VAL A 751 1.34 -32.83 3.10
CA VAL A 751 0.13 -33.09 3.89
C VAL A 751 0.31 -34.30 4.80
N LYS A 752 -0.37 -34.32 5.96
CA LYS A 752 -0.42 -35.48 6.88
C LYS A 752 -1.41 -36.57 6.41
N ASN A 753 -1.46 -36.83 5.10
CA ASN A 753 -2.28 -37.91 4.55
C ASN A 753 -1.35 -39.01 4.01
N PRO A 754 -1.51 -40.29 4.41
CA PRO A 754 -0.58 -41.35 4.03
C PRO A 754 -0.59 -41.69 2.53
N TYR A 755 -1.59 -41.24 1.78
CA TYR A 755 -1.79 -41.57 0.36
C TYR A 755 -1.36 -40.46 -0.61
N LEU A 756 -1.06 -39.25 -0.11
CA LEU A 756 -0.71 -38.09 -0.93
C LEU A 756 0.77 -37.77 -0.87
N LYS A 757 1.40 -37.65 -2.05
CA LYS A 757 2.70 -37.00 -2.24
C LYS A 757 2.54 -35.48 -2.04
N PRO A 758 3.63 -34.72 -1.82
CA PRO A 758 3.53 -33.28 -1.63
C PRO A 758 2.82 -32.57 -2.79
N ILE A 759 1.92 -31.64 -2.46
CA ILE A 759 1.05 -30.92 -3.38
C ILE A 759 1.80 -29.69 -3.90
N GLN A 760 1.89 -29.50 -5.22
CA GLN A 760 2.25 -28.20 -5.79
C GLN A 760 0.98 -27.35 -5.85
N ALA A 761 0.85 -26.39 -4.94
CA ALA A 761 -0.41 -25.70 -4.70
C ALA A 761 -0.30 -24.19 -4.89
N SER A 762 -1.39 -23.62 -5.41
CA SER A 762 -1.70 -22.19 -5.24
C SER A 762 -2.25 -22.00 -3.84
N LEU A 763 -1.72 -21.00 -3.15
CA LEU A 763 -1.92 -20.74 -1.73
C LEU A 763 -2.71 -19.46 -1.54
N TRP A 764 -3.63 -19.47 -0.59
CA TRP A 764 -4.44 -18.32 -0.24
C TRP A 764 -4.65 -18.26 1.28
N TYR A 765 -4.48 -17.08 1.86
CA TYR A 765 -4.69 -16.85 3.29
C TYR A 765 -5.20 -15.42 3.53
N ASP A 766 -6.20 -15.27 4.40
CA ASP A 766 -6.82 -13.98 4.74
C ASP A 766 -6.74 -13.61 6.23
N GLY A 767 -5.98 -14.38 7.02
CA GLY A 767 -5.86 -14.21 8.46
C GLY A 767 -6.72 -15.17 9.30
N GLU A 768 -7.74 -15.82 8.71
CA GLU A 768 -8.58 -16.81 9.41
C GLU A 768 -8.61 -18.16 8.72
N LEU A 769 -8.58 -18.17 7.38
CA LEU A 769 -8.73 -19.36 6.55
C LEU A 769 -7.53 -19.52 5.63
N PHE A 770 -6.83 -20.64 5.75
CA PHE A 770 -5.77 -21.03 4.82
C PHE A 770 -6.30 -22.06 3.82
N ILE A 771 -6.10 -21.80 2.52
CA ILE A 771 -6.48 -22.70 1.43
C ILE A 771 -5.26 -22.95 0.55
N ALA A 772 -4.98 -24.22 0.27
CA ALA A 772 -4.02 -24.63 -0.74
C ALA A 772 -4.70 -25.55 -1.76
N LYS A 773 -4.62 -25.20 -3.06
CA LYS A 773 -5.21 -25.97 -4.15
C LYS A 773 -4.18 -26.33 -5.20
N GLY A 774 -4.10 -27.60 -5.57
CA GLY A 774 -3.22 -28.02 -6.64
C GLY A 774 -3.21 -29.53 -6.88
N GLN A 775 -2.34 -29.96 -7.78
CA GLN A 775 -2.21 -31.36 -8.13
C GLN A 775 -1.22 -32.06 -7.21
N ALA A 776 -1.62 -33.24 -6.74
CA ALA A 776 -0.84 -34.09 -5.87
C ALA A 776 -0.68 -35.47 -6.49
N GLY A 777 0.53 -36.02 -6.44
CA GLY A 777 0.72 -37.44 -6.73
C GLY A 777 0.01 -38.27 -5.67
N PHE A 778 -0.69 -39.31 -6.08
CA PHE A 778 -1.48 -40.17 -5.23
C PHE A 778 -0.93 -41.59 -5.29
N ALA A 779 -0.79 -42.26 -4.14
CA ALA A 779 -0.31 -43.63 -4.04
C ALA A 779 -1.20 -44.45 -3.09
N PHE A 780 -1.85 -45.48 -3.61
CA PHE A 780 -2.69 -46.39 -2.83
C PHE A 780 -2.55 -47.82 -3.34
N SER A 781 -2.18 -48.76 -2.47
CA SER A 781 -2.12 -50.20 -2.78
C SER A 781 -1.36 -50.54 -4.08
N GLY A 782 -0.23 -49.86 -4.33
CA GLY A 782 0.62 -50.10 -5.51
C GLY A 782 0.16 -49.43 -6.82
N LEU A 783 -0.85 -48.56 -6.74
CA LEU A 783 -1.33 -47.72 -7.83
C LEU A 783 -0.87 -46.27 -7.63
N ASP A 784 -0.29 -45.67 -8.67
CA ASP A 784 0.12 -44.26 -8.70
C ASP A 784 -0.83 -43.48 -9.62
N GLY A 785 -1.26 -42.30 -9.18
CA GLY A 785 -2.10 -41.39 -9.97
C GLY A 785 -1.89 -39.93 -9.61
N ILE A 786 -2.75 -39.06 -10.13
CA ILE A 786 -2.76 -37.62 -9.82
C ILE A 786 -4.16 -37.24 -9.37
N VAL A 787 -4.25 -36.47 -8.29
CA VAL A 787 -5.52 -35.91 -7.79
C VAL A 787 -5.43 -34.40 -7.66
N ASP A 788 -6.50 -33.71 -8.01
CA ASP A 788 -6.70 -32.30 -7.69
C ASP A 788 -7.10 -32.22 -6.21
N ALA A 789 -6.16 -31.84 -5.36
CA ALA A 789 -6.30 -31.79 -3.92
C ALA A 789 -6.50 -30.35 -3.44
N THR A 790 -7.42 -30.18 -2.50
CA THR A 790 -7.63 -28.98 -1.71
C THR A 790 -7.31 -29.27 -0.25
N TYR A 791 -6.44 -28.46 0.33
CA TYR A 791 -6.18 -28.40 1.76
C TYR A 791 -6.81 -27.12 2.32
N GLU A 792 -7.54 -27.26 3.42
CA GLU A 792 -8.18 -26.17 4.15
C GLU A 792 -7.78 -26.25 5.63
N ASN A 793 -7.33 -25.14 6.21
CA ASN A 793 -7.15 -25.00 7.65
C ASN A 793 -7.89 -23.76 8.15
N LYS A 794 -8.79 -23.96 9.12
CA LYS A 794 -9.50 -22.88 9.81
C LYS A 794 -9.40 -23.12 11.31
N ALA A 795 -8.76 -22.19 12.05
CA ALA A 795 -8.59 -22.27 13.50
C ALA A 795 -8.04 -23.62 14.01
N GLY A 796 -7.10 -24.23 13.27
CA GLY A 796 -6.47 -25.50 13.65
C GLY A 796 -7.22 -26.78 13.21
N ASN A 797 -8.36 -26.67 12.55
CA ASN A 797 -9.06 -27.82 11.96
C ASN A 797 -8.59 -28.07 10.52
N ASP A 798 -7.84 -29.15 10.32
CA ASP A 798 -7.29 -29.57 9.02
C ASP A 798 -8.30 -30.39 8.22
N LYS A 799 -8.55 -30.00 6.96
CA LYS A 799 -9.32 -30.79 5.99
C LYS A 799 -8.53 -30.97 4.70
N VAL A 800 -8.53 -32.19 4.16
CA VAL A 800 -7.96 -32.51 2.85
C VAL A 800 -9.01 -33.25 2.03
N TYR A 801 -9.32 -32.77 0.85
CA TYR A 801 -10.27 -33.42 -0.05
C TYR A 801 -9.91 -33.18 -1.50
N GLY A 802 -10.37 -34.02 -2.41
CA GLY A 802 -9.99 -33.94 -3.81
C GLY A 802 -10.56 -35.03 -4.69
N LYS A 803 -10.40 -34.88 -6.00
CA LYS A 803 -10.80 -35.85 -7.01
C LYS A 803 -9.67 -36.07 -7.99
N GLY A 804 -9.56 -37.28 -8.53
CA GLY A 804 -8.63 -37.54 -9.62
C GLY A 804 -8.79 -38.90 -10.25
N ASP A 805 -7.97 -39.15 -11.24
CA ASP A 805 -7.99 -40.34 -12.07
C ASP A 805 -6.68 -41.12 -11.91
N ILE A 806 -6.81 -42.42 -11.70
CA ILE A 806 -5.69 -43.35 -11.62
C ILE A 806 -5.72 -44.23 -12.86
N LYS A 807 -4.85 -43.91 -13.80
CA LYS A 807 -4.65 -44.75 -14.99
C LYS A 807 -3.80 -45.96 -14.63
N ILE A 808 -4.31 -47.15 -14.95
CA ILE A 808 -3.61 -48.42 -14.81
C ILE A 808 -3.12 -48.82 -16.19
N ASP A 809 -1.81 -48.91 -16.39
CA ASP A 809 -1.18 -49.36 -17.64
C ASP A 809 0.07 -50.18 -17.29
N LYS A 810 -0.14 -51.43 -16.86
CA LYS A 810 0.92 -52.34 -16.39
C LYS A 810 0.87 -53.65 -17.17
N GLY A 811 1.72 -53.77 -18.18
CA GLY A 811 1.85 -54.97 -19.00
C GLY A 811 0.56 -55.28 -19.77
N ARG A 812 -0.10 -56.38 -19.42
CA ARG A 812 -1.38 -56.79 -20.02
C ARG A 812 -2.61 -56.19 -19.31
N ALA A 813 -2.40 -55.46 -18.21
CA ALA A 813 -3.44 -54.82 -17.42
C ALA A 813 -3.62 -53.34 -17.79
N LYS A 814 -4.83 -52.95 -18.20
CA LYS A 814 -5.20 -51.58 -18.60
C LYS A 814 -6.50 -51.13 -17.94
N GLY A 815 -6.57 -49.93 -17.37
CA GLY A 815 -7.77 -49.47 -16.68
C GLY A 815 -7.74 -48.01 -16.23
N ASN A 816 -8.84 -47.53 -15.67
CA ASN A 816 -8.91 -46.23 -14.99
C ASN A 816 -9.78 -46.35 -13.73
N ILE A 817 -9.36 -45.72 -12.64
CA ILE A 817 -10.12 -45.60 -11.40
C ILE A 817 -10.28 -44.11 -11.08
N VAL A 818 -11.53 -43.65 -11.00
CA VAL A 818 -11.85 -42.32 -10.46
C VAL A 818 -11.82 -42.43 -8.95
N VAL A 819 -10.96 -41.67 -8.30
CA VAL A 819 -10.81 -41.62 -6.85
C VAL A 819 -11.27 -40.28 -6.29
N GLU A 820 -11.92 -40.33 -5.14
CA GLU A 820 -12.36 -39.19 -4.36
C GLU A 820 -11.79 -39.31 -2.94
N LEU A 821 -11.03 -38.29 -2.55
CA LEU A 821 -10.50 -38.11 -1.20
C LEU A 821 -11.50 -37.29 -0.39
N LEU A 822 -12.03 -37.88 0.67
CA LEU A 822 -13.03 -37.27 1.54
C LEU A 822 -12.36 -36.42 2.63
N PRO A 823 -13.02 -35.36 3.16
CA PRO A 823 -12.47 -34.50 4.22
C PRO A 823 -12.04 -35.22 5.50
N ASN A 824 -12.57 -36.42 5.76
CA ASN A 824 -12.21 -37.28 6.89
C ASN A 824 -10.93 -38.10 6.66
N GLY A 825 -10.23 -37.89 5.53
CA GLY A 825 -9.00 -38.58 5.15
C GLY A 825 -9.20 -39.94 4.48
N LYS A 826 -10.44 -40.42 4.33
CA LYS A 826 -10.77 -41.68 3.64
C LYS A 826 -10.81 -41.50 2.12
N ILE A 827 -10.56 -42.59 1.41
CA ILE A 827 -10.63 -42.63 -0.06
C ILE A 827 -11.81 -43.48 -0.49
N THR A 828 -12.53 -43.01 -1.50
CA THR A 828 -13.53 -43.82 -2.23
C THR A 828 -13.19 -43.77 -3.71
N GLY A 829 -13.68 -44.73 -4.49
CA GLY A 829 -13.43 -44.70 -5.92
C GLY A 829 -14.12 -45.79 -6.70
N LYS A 830 -14.33 -45.55 -7.99
CA LYS A 830 -14.90 -46.51 -8.92
C LYS A 830 -14.12 -46.52 -10.22
N GLY A 831 -13.90 -47.69 -10.79
CA GLY A 831 -13.10 -47.86 -12.00
C GLY A 831 -13.39 -49.13 -12.76
N ARG A 832 -12.67 -49.30 -13.87
CA ARG A 832 -12.64 -50.54 -14.64
C ARG A 832 -11.20 -50.93 -14.94
N LEU A 833 -10.91 -52.23 -14.82
CA LEU A 833 -9.64 -52.86 -15.12
C LEU A 833 -9.87 -53.93 -16.20
N SER A 834 -9.05 -53.91 -17.23
CA SER A 834 -9.02 -54.90 -18.32
C SER A 834 -7.69 -55.63 -18.25
N TYR A 835 -7.69 -56.95 -18.38
CA TYR A 835 -6.49 -57.78 -18.40
C TYR A 835 -6.51 -58.70 -19.63
N GLU A 836 -5.56 -58.53 -20.53
CA GLU A 836 -5.41 -59.39 -21.70
C GLU A 836 -4.71 -60.70 -21.27
N ILE A 837 -5.46 -61.78 -21.17
CA ILE A 837 -4.91 -63.09 -20.74
C ILE A 837 -4.08 -63.68 -21.88
N LYS A 838 -4.59 -63.60 -23.12
CA LYS A 838 -3.93 -63.99 -24.37
C LYS A 838 -4.52 -63.13 -25.51
N LYS A 839 -3.86 -63.09 -26.67
CA LYS A 839 -4.36 -62.40 -27.87
C LYS A 839 -5.83 -62.78 -28.12
N ASP A 840 -6.69 -61.77 -28.20
CA ASP A 840 -8.15 -61.86 -28.38
C ASP A 840 -8.94 -62.43 -27.19
N MET A 841 -8.34 -62.47 -25.99
CA MET A 841 -8.99 -62.90 -24.74
C MET A 841 -8.74 -61.89 -23.62
N VAL A 842 -9.74 -61.04 -23.35
CA VAL A 842 -9.68 -59.94 -22.38
C VAL A 842 -10.66 -60.17 -21.25
N ALA A 843 -10.17 -60.13 -20.02
CA ALA A 843 -10.98 -60.10 -18.80
C ALA A 843 -11.21 -58.65 -18.39
N THR A 844 -12.46 -58.25 -18.14
CA THR A 844 -12.78 -56.89 -17.67
C THR A 844 -13.48 -56.96 -16.32
N ALA A 845 -13.01 -56.20 -15.34
CA ALA A 845 -13.60 -56.10 -14.01
C ALA A 845 -13.88 -54.65 -13.61
N GLY A 846 -15.07 -54.38 -13.07
CA GLY A 846 -15.37 -53.18 -12.31
C GLY A 846 -14.65 -53.23 -10.96
N ILE A 847 -14.09 -52.11 -10.53
CA ILE A 847 -13.42 -51.96 -9.23
C ILE A 847 -14.18 -50.90 -8.44
N THR A 848 -14.58 -51.20 -7.21
CA THR A 848 -15.12 -50.19 -6.28
C THR A 848 -14.33 -50.22 -4.97
N VAL A 849 -13.95 -49.04 -4.50
CA VAL A 849 -13.38 -48.78 -3.17
C VAL A 849 -14.43 -48.02 -2.36
N ASP A 850 -14.93 -48.63 -1.29
CA ASP A 850 -15.94 -48.03 -0.41
C ASP A 850 -15.35 -47.25 0.78
N GLU A 851 -16.22 -46.64 1.59
CA GLU A 851 -15.81 -45.84 2.76
C GLU A 851 -15.17 -46.66 3.89
N GLN A 852 -15.32 -47.99 3.86
CA GLN A 852 -14.67 -48.94 4.76
C GLN A 852 -13.29 -49.35 4.23
N GLN A 853 -12.84 -48.75 3.11
CA GLN A 853 -11.62 -49.12 2.38
C GLN A 853 -11.66 -50.57 1.83
N LYS A 854 -12.85 -51.15 1.67
CA LYS A 854 -13.03 -52.46 1.07
C LYS A 854 -13.01 -52.32 -0.46
N ILE A 855 -12.20 -53.17 -1.09
CA ILE A 855 -12.07 -53.23 -2.54
C ILE A 855 -12.93 -54.41 -3.04
N THR A 856 -13.83 -54.14 -3.98
CA THR A 856 -14.69 -55.14 -4.62
C THR A 856 -14.42 -55.19 -6.13
N PHE A 857 -14.46 -56.41 -6.70
CA PHE A 857 -14.20 -56.68 -8.13
C PHE A 857 -15.40 -57.38 -8.77
N ASP A 858 -15.93 -56.83 -9.85
CA ASP A 858 -17.07 -57.39 -10.61
C ASP A 858 -16.65 -57.69 -12.07
N GLY A 859 -16.38 -58.95 -12.42
CA GLY A 859 -15.73 -59.35 -13.68
C GLY A 859 -16.62 -60.02 -14.74
N GLU A 860 -16.36 -59.71 -16.03
CA GLU A 860 -16.90 -60.37 -17.23
C GLU A 860 -15.73 -60.89 -18.11
N LEU A 861 -15.84 -62.15 -18.59
CA LEU A 861 -14.89 -62.81 -19.50
C LEU A 861 -15.55 -63.10 -20.86
N SER A 862 -14.92 -62.66 -21.95
CA SER A 862 -15.37 -62.91 -23.33
C SER A 862 -14.36 -63.78 -24.09
N PHE A 863 -14.86 -64.76 -24.87
CA PHE A 863 -14.06 -65.69 -25.67
C PHE A 863 -14.46 -65.65 -27.17
N PRO A 864 -13.54 -65.94 -28.12
CA PRO A 864 -13.85 -66.09 -29.55
C PRO A 864 -14.55 -67.43 -29.87
N ASP A 865 -15.18 -67.52 -31.05
CA ASP A 865 -15.83 -68.75 -31.55
C ASP A 865 -14.81 -69.90 -31.74
N VAL A 866 -15.17 -71.13 -31.35
CA VAL A 866 -14.28 -72.31 -31.40
C VAL A 866 -14.82 -73.34 -32.40
N THR A 867 -14.07 -73.67 -33.45
CA THR A 867 -14.46 -74.74 -34.40
C THR A 867 -14.23 -76.12 -33.78
N LEU A 868 -15.28 -76.93 -33.68
CA LEU A 868 -15.26 -78.28 -33.10
C LEU A 868 -14.79 -79.33 -34.11
N PHE A 869 -15.26 -79.26 -35.36
CA PHE A 869 -14.82 -80.13 -36.46
C PHE A 869 -15.16 -79.52 -37.83
N LYS A 870 -14.45 -79.94 -38.88
CA LYS A 870 -14.61 -79.47 -40.26
C LYS A 870 -15.83 -80.09 -40.95
N ARG A 871 -16.34 -79.45 -42.00
CA ARG A 871 -17.43 -79.97 -42.86
C ARG A 871 -16.99 -81.23 -43.61
N PHE A 872 -17.91 -82.18 -43.78
CA PHE A 872 -17.74 -83.39 -44.58
C PHE A 872 -18.95 -83.62 -45.49
N PRO A 873 -18.79 -83.93 -46.79
CA PRO A 873 -17.55 -83.84 -47.56
C PRO A 873 -17.09 -82.38 -47.70
N GLU A 874 -15.79 -82.15 -47.95
CA GLU A 874 -15.22 -80.79 -48.01
C GLU A 874 -15.68 -79.99 -49.26
N LYS A 875 -16.17 -80.66 -50.30
CA LYS A 875 -16.73 -80.07 -51.53
C LYS A 875 -18.14 -80.60 -51.80
N ASP A 876 -19.00 -79.75 -52.34
CA ASP A 876 -20.36 -80.11 -52.73
C ASP A 876 -20.35 -80.90 -54.06
N GLU A 877 -20.14 -82.22 -53.99
CA GLU A 877 -20.18 -83.11 -55.15
C GLU A 877 -21.47 -83.95 -55.15
N ASN A 878 -22.26 -83.82 -56.22
CA ASN A 878 -23.49 -84.56 -56.42
C ASN A 878 -23.21 -85.92 -57.09
N GLN A 879 -23.48 -87.01 -56.38
CA GLN A 879 -23.16 -88.38 -56.80
C GLN A 879 -24.26 -88.92 -57.72
N PRO A 880 -23.97 -89.39 -58.95
CA PRO A 880 -24.99 -89.87 -59.88
C PRO A 880 -25.56 -91.24 -59.44
N ILE A 881 -26.89 -91.35 -59.42
CA ILE A 881 -27.68 -92.59 -59.26
C ILE A 881 -27.91 -93.24 -60.62
N PHE A 882 -28.32 -92.46 -61.62
CA PHE A 882 -28.56 -92.92 -63.00
C PHE A 882 -28.20 -91.79 -63.98
N SER A 883 -27.61 -92.12 -65.12
CA SER A 883 -27.40 -91.17 -66.21
C SER A 883 -27.64 -91.82 -67.57
N ALA A 884 -28.27 -91.09 -68.48
CA ALA A 884 -28.54 -91.52 -69.85
C ALA A 884 -28.21 -90.38 -70.81
N SER A 885 -27.56 -90.69 -71.94
CA SER A 885 -27.31 -89.72 -73.01
C SER A 885 -27.45 -90.36 -74.38
N GLY A 886 -27.84 -89.58 -75.38
CA GLY A 886 -28.02 -90.02 -76.76
C GLY A 886 -27.84 -88.87 -77.74
N SER A 887 -27.33 -89.14 -78.94
CA SER A 887 -27.08 -88.11 -79.95
C SER A 887 -27.92 -88.33 -81.20
N ILE A 888 -28.55 -87.26 -81.70
CA ILE A 888 -29.36 -87.24 -82.92
C ILE A 888 -28.64 -86.35 -83.95
N PRO A 889 -28.17 -86.89 -85.09
CA PRO A 889 -27.59 -86.07 -86.16
C PRO A 889 -28.68 -85.24 -86.86
N ILE A 890 -28.38 -83.99 -87.26
CA ILE A 890 -29.34 -83.13 -87.99
C ILE A 890 -29.14 -83.29 -89.51
N PRO A 891 -30.07 -83.93 -90.25
CA PRO A 891 -29.89 -84.18 -91.69
C PRO A 891 -29.96 -82.89 -92.52
N GLY A 892 -29.00 -82.69 -93.43
CA GLY A 892 -28.99 -81.58 -94.40
C GLY A 892 -28.26 -80.29 -93.97
N ALA A 893 -27.73 -80.22 -92.75
CA ALA A 893 -27.04 -79.03 -92.20
C ALA A 893 -25.51 -79.18 -92.06
N SER A 894 -24.91 -80.27 -92.55
CA SER A 894 -23.46 -80.53 -92.49
C SER A 894 -22.74 -80.05 -93.76
N ILE A 895 -21.70 -79.22 -93.63
CA ILE A 895 -20.87 -78.73 -94.74
C ILE A 895 -19.47 -79.35 -94.63
N GLY A 896 -19.14 -80.32 -95.49
CA GLY A 896 -17.82 -80.99 -95.48
C GLY A 896 -17.60 -81.93 -94.27
N PRO A 897 -16.36 -82.16 -93.80
CA PRO A 897 -16.05 -83.13 -92.73
C PRO A 897 -16.55 -82.73 -91.33
N ILE A 898 -17.38 -81.68 -91.21
CA ILE A 898 -17.87 -81.10 -89.97
C ILE A 898 -19.32 -81.55 -89.75
N GLY A 899 -19.57 -82.30 -88.67
CA GLY A 899 -20.90 -82.83 -88.34
C GLY A 899 -21.61 -82.02 -87.25
N LEU A 900 -22.85 -81.59 -87.50
CA LEU A 900 -23.72 -80.97 -86.49
C LEU A 900 -24.62 -82.03 -85.84
N LYS A 901 -24.59 -82.16 -84.51
CA LYS A 901 -25.35 -83.15 -83.75
C LYS A 901 -26.06 -82.51 -82.55
N VAL A 902 -27.24 -83.01 -82.18
CA VAL A 902 -27.89 -82.67 -80.90
C VAL A 902 -27.62 -83.80 -79.91
N LYS A 903 -27.02 -83.49 -78.76
CA LYS A 903 -26.84 -84.44 -77.65
C LYS A 903 -27.89 -84.19 -76.59
N LEU A 904 -28.74 -85.17 -76.32
CA LEU A 904 -29.65 -85.17 -75.19
C LEU A 904 -29.00 -85.93 -74.03
N TRP A 905 -29.15 -85.42 -72.82
CA TRP A 905 -28.65 -86.10 -71.62
C TRP A 905 -29.54 -85.83 -70.42
N GLY A 906 -29.60 -86.79 -69.52
CA GLY A 906 -30.26 -86.66 -68.23
C GLY A 906 -29.55 -87.49 -67.16
N SER A 907 -29.57 -87.01 -65.93
CA SER A 907 -29.08 -87.73 -64.77
C SER A 907 -29.96 -87.50 -63.54
N LEU A 908 -29.98 -88.48 -62.65
CA LEU A 908 -30.51 -88.40 -61.31
C LEU A 908 -29.36 -88.75 -60.35
N GLY A 909 -29.20 -88.00 -59.27
CA GLY A 909 -28.09 -88.11 -58.31
C GLY A 909 -28.53 -87.76 -56.89
N TYR A 910 -27.61 -87.88 -55.92
CA TYR A 910 -27.82 -87.47 -54.53
C TYR A 910 -26.60 -86.73 -53.95
N TYR A 911 -26.84 -85.92 -52.93
CA TYR A 911 -25.79 -85.21 -52.18
C TYR A 911 -26.05 -85.30 -50.67
N TYR A 912 -25.01 -85.14 -49.85
CA TYR A 912 -25.11 -85.02 -48.40
C TYR A 912 -23.94 -84.22 -47.81
N TYR A 913 -24.13 -83.57 -46.66
CA TYR A 913 -23.08 -82.90 -45.89
C TYR A 913 -23.37 -82.89 -44.38
N VAL A 914 -22.32 -82.77 -43.56
CA VAL A 914 -22.37 -82.54 -42.11
C VAL A 914 -21.21 -81.61 -41.72
N GLY A 915 -21.50 -80.51 -41.02
CA GLY A 915 -20.51 -79.55 -40.48
C GLY A 915 -20.29 -78.27 -41.32
N PRO A 916 -19.40 -77.35 -40.86
CA PRO A 916 -18.53 -77.50 -39.68
C PRO A 916 -19.30 -77.32 -38.37
N GLY A 917 -18.89 -78.07 -37.33
CA GLY A 917 -19.38 -77.86 -35.98
C GLY A 917 -18.67 -76.67 -35.34
N VAL A 918 -19.41 -75.70 -34.79
CA VAL A 918 -18.83 -74.50 -34.12
C VAL A 918 -19.46 -74.26 -32.75
N LEU A 919 -18.63 -73.89 -31.78
CA LEU A 919 -19.03 -73.42 -30.46
C LEU A 919 -18.99 -71.88 -30.47
N THR A 920 -20.13 -71.25 -30.23
CA THR A 920 -20.32 -69.81 -30.36
C THR A 920 -20.90 -69.22 -29.07
N GLY A 921 -20.67 -67.92 -28.84
CA GLY A 921 -21.28 -67.19 -27.72
C GLY A 921 -20.77 -67.59 -26.33
N VAL A 922 -19.52 -68.03 -26.23
CA VAL A 922 -18.90 -68.45 -24.96
C VAL A 922 -18.73 -67.23 -24.03
N LYS A 923 -19.51 -67.16 -22.95
CA LYS A 923 -19.45 -66.08 -21.94
C LYS A 923 -19.28 -66.66 -20.55
N ALA A 924 -18.33 -66.15 -19.77
CA ALA A 924 -18.16 -66.52 -18.37
C ALA A 924 -18.29 -65.32 -17.42
N THR A 925 -19.08 -65.45 -16.36
CA THR A 925 -19.24 -64.43 -15.30
C THR A 925 -18.72 -64.98 -13.98
N VAL A 926 -17.90 -64.21 -13.26
CA VAL A 926 -17.30 -64.60 -11.98
C VAL A 926 -17.60 -63.53 -10.94
N LYS A 927 -18.12 -63.93 -9.77
CA LYS A 927 -18.24 -63.05 -8.59
C LYS A 927 -17.43 -63.63 -7.44
N PHE A 928 -16.59 -62.81 -6.83
CA PHE A 928 -15.69 -63.22 -5.74
C PHE A 928 -15.30 -62.03 -4.83
N SER A 929 -15.35 -62.25 -3.52
CA SER A 929 -14.96 -61.29 -2.47
C SER A 929 -13.70 -61.77 -1.73
N PRO A 930 -12.48 -61.46 -2.18
CA PRO A 930 -11.23 -62.13 -1.77
C PRO A 930 -10.80 -62.04 -0.31
N PHE A 931 -11.46 -61.24 0.52
CA PHE A 931 -10.98 -60.89 1.87
C PHE A 931 -11.98 -61.24 2.98
N GLU A 932 -13.01 -62.03 2.68
CA GLU A 932 -13.92 -62.60 3.69
C GLU A 932 -13.43 -63.99 4.10
N ALA A 933 -13.68 -64.38 5.36
CA ALA A 933 -13.20 -65.66 5.91
C ALA A 933 -13.83 -66.89 5.23
N ASP A 934 -14.96 -66.70 4.53
CA ASP A 934 -15.63 -67.70 3.72
C ASP A 934 -16.24 -67.03 2.47
N PRO A 935 -15.48 -66.89 1.36
CA PRO A 935 -15.91 -66.10 0.21
C PRO A 935 -16.89 -66.89 -0.68
N ASP A 936 -18.11 -66.36 -0.83
CA ASP A 936 -19.15 -66.89 -1.74
C ASP A 936 -18.66 -66.86 -3.20
N PHE A 937 -18.14 -67.99 -3.71
CA PHE A 937 -17.73 -68.15 -5.09
C PHE A 937 -18.93 -68.54 -5.98
N SER A 938 -19.14 -67.79 -7.07
CA SER A 938 -20.12 -68.17 -8.09
C SER A 938 -19.56 -68.00 -9.51
N PHE A 939 -19.85 -69.00 -10.35
CA PHE A 939 -19.38 -69.09 -11.74
C PHE A 939 -20.55 -69.49 -12.65
N ASN A 940 -20.73 -68.79 -13.77
CA ASN A 940 -21.68 -69.14 -14.82
C ASN A 940 -20.97 -69.09 -16.19
N LEU A 941 -21.11 -70.16 -16.98
CA LEU A 941 -20.59 -70.30 -18.34
C LEU A 941 -21.72 -70.67 -19.30
N LYS A 942 -21.91 -69.88 -20.36
CA LYS A 942 -22.86 -70.17 -21.44
C LYS A 942 -22.11 -70.45 -22.74
N ALA A 943 -22.51 -71.47 -23.50
CA ALA A 943 -21.94 -71.77 -24.81
C ALA A 943 -22.95 -72.50 -25.71
N ILE A 944 -22.92 -72.19 -27.02
CA ILE A 944 -23.85 -72.78 -28.00
C ILE A 944 -23.06 -73.55 -29.05
N ALA A 945 -23.22 -74.88 -29.10
CA ALA A 945 -22.65 -75.72 -30.15
C ALA A 945 -23.64 -75.88 -31.32
N ARG A 946 -23.21 -75.57 -32.54
CA ARG A 946 -24.02 -75.64 -33.76
C ARG A 946 -23.38 -76.59 -34.76
N ILE A 947 -24.16 -77.55 -35.28
CA ILE A 947 -23.74 -78.53 -36.28
C ILE A 947 -24.80 -78.57 -37.40
N PRO A 948 -24.54 -77.94 -38.57
CA PRO A 948 -25.41 -78.07 -39.73
C PRO A 948 -25.22 -79.43 -40.41
N ALA A 949 -26.26 -79.99 -41.02
CA ALA A 949 -26.21 -81.22 -41.82
C ALA A 949 -27.23 -81.16 -42.97
N GLY A 950 -27.17 -82.04 -43.95
CA GLY A 950 -28.18 -82.09 -45.00
C GLY A 950 -27.92 -83.16 -46.02
N GLY A 951 -28.91 -83.45 -46.86
CA GLY A 951 -28.78 -84.35 -48.00
C GLY A 951 -30.06 -84.44 -48.81
N GLY A 952 -29.93 -84.74 -50.10
CA GLY A 952 -31.04 -84.68 -51.04
C GLY A 952 -30.80 -85.44 -52.33
N ILE A 953 -31.84 -85.50 -53.16
CA ILE A 953 -31.83 -86.07 -54.50
C ILE A 953 -31.87 -84.91 -55.50
N SER A 954 -31.13 -85.01 -56.60
CA SER A 954 -31.18 -84.02 -57.67
C SER A 954 -31.21 -84.68 -59.05
N GLY A 955 -32.04 -84.13 -59.94
CA GLY A 955 -32.14 -84.51 -61.33
C GLY A 955 -31.65 -83.38 -62.24
N LYS A 956 -31.04 -83.74 -63.36
CA LYS A 956 -30.61 -82.81 -64.39
C LYS A 956 -31.00 -83.36 -65.75
N VAL A 957 -31.52 -82.53 -66.64
CA VAL A 957 -31.82 -82.92 -68.02
C VAL A 957 -31.45 -81.77 -68.94
N GLY A 958 -30.84 -82.05 -70.08
CA GLY A 958 -30.38 -81.02 -70.99
C GLY A 958 -30.19 -81.50 -72.42
N ALA A 959 -30.06 -80.52 -73.31
CA ALA A 959 -29.82 -80.71 -74.72
C ALA A 959 -28.70 -79.77 -75.17
N ASP A 960 -27.66 -80.31 -75.81
CA ASP A 960 -26.57 -79.53 -76.40
C ASP A 960 -26.61 -79.63 -77.92
N VAL A 961 -26.35 -78.52 -78.60
CA VAL A 961 -26.03 -78.48 -80.03
C VAL A 961 -24.51 -78.47 -80.15
N VAL A 962 -23.98 -79.44 -80.89
CA VAL A 962 -22.56 -79.76 -80.89
C VAL A 962 -22.02 -79.75 -82.31
N ILE A 963 -20.91 -79.03 -82.52
CA ILE A 963 -20.10 -79.06 -83.72
C ILE A 963 -18.92 -79.99 -83.46
N ASP A 964 -18.87 -81.10 -84.19
CA ASP A 964 -17.89 -82.17 -84.04
C ASP A 964 -16.83 -82.06 -85.16
N LEU A 965 -15.58 -81.72 -84.78
CA LEU A 965 -14.44 -81.44 -85.65
C LEU A 965 -13.32 -82.47 -85.44
N TYR A 966 -13.54 -83.77 -85.63
CA TYR A 966 -12.58 -84.91 -85.64
C TYR A 966 -11.59 -85.06 -84.45
N LEU A 967 -10.85 -84.00 -84.08
CA LEU A 967 -9.94 -83.87 -82.94
C LEU A 967 -10.41 -82.85 -81.88
N ALA A 968 -11.50 -82.12 -82.12
CA ALA A 968 -12.09 -81.16 -81.19
C ALA A 968 -13.63 -81.11 -81.30
N GLU A 969 -14.29 -80.80 -80.19
CA GLU A 969 -15.74 -80.65 -80.09
C GLU A 969 -16.04 -79.30 -79.43
N VAL A 970 -16.91 -78.49 -80.05
CA VAL A 970 -17.43 -77.27 -79.45
C VAL A 970 -18.94 -77.37 -79.40
N GLY A 971 -19.51 -77.25 -78.21
CA GLY A 971 -20.93 -77.44 -77.96
C GLY A 971 -21.51 -76.33 -77.10
N GLY A 972 -22.75 -75.96 -77.39
CA GLY A 972 -23.54 -75.04 -76.59
C GLY A 972 -24.92 -75.64 -76.35
N GLY A 973 -25.42 -75.56 -75.12
CA GLY A 973 -26.66 -76.22 -74.74
C GLY A 973 -27.38 -75.60 -73.56
N LEU A 974 -28.63 -76.02 -73.38
CA LEU A 974 -29.49 -75.64 -72.27
C LEU A 974 -29.78 -76.87 -71.41
N SER A 975 -29.76 -76.71 -70.09
CA SER A 975 -30.13 -77.75 -69.15
C SER A 975 -31.06 -77.21 -68.06
N VAL A 976 -31.97 -78.05 -67.60
CA VAL A 976 -32.79 -77.84 -66.42
C VAL A 976 -32.30 -78.79 -65.34
N GLU A 977 -32.02 -78.24 -64.17
CA GLU A 977 -31.67 -78.97 -62.97
C GLU A 977 -32.78 -78.76 -61.94
N ALA A 978 -33.18 -79.81 -61.23
CA ALA A 978 -34.12 -79.73 -60.13
C ALA A 978 -33.62 -80.64 -58.99
N SER A 979 -33.64 -80.15 -57.76
CA SER A 979 -33.27 -80.91 -56.58
C SER A 979 -34.30 -80.77 -55.48
N VAL A 980 -34.40 -81.83 -54.69
CA VAL A 980 -35.22 -81.92 -53.49
C VAL A 980 -34.31 -82.43 -52.39
N GLY A 981 -34.09 -81.64 -51.35
CA GLY A 981 -33.20 -82.01 -50.26
C GLY A 981 -33.76 -81.71 -48.89
N LEU A 982 -33.26 -82.42 -47.89
CA LEU A 982 -33.48 -82.17 -46.49
C LEU A 982 -32.26 -81.43 -45.94
N GLU A 983 -32.45 -80.23 -45.41
CA GLU A 983 -31.42 -79.50 -44.67
C GLU A 983 -31.66 -79.70 -43.17
N GLY A 984 -30.80 -80.49 -42.53
CA GLY A 984 -30.83 -80.74 -41.09
C GLY A 984 -29.98 -79.73 -40.30
N LYS A 985 -30.34 -79.48 -39.05
CA LYS A 985 -29.49 -78.80 -38.10
C LYS A 985 -29.60 -79.47 -36.74
N ALA A 986 -28.46 -79.66 -36.12
CA ALA A 986 -28.35 -80.02 -34.72
C ALA A 986 -27.78 -78.82 -33.96
N GLU A 987 -28.48 -78.37 -32.93
CA GLU A 987 -28.05 -77.31 -32.03
C GLU A 987 -28.04 -77.85 -30.60
N LEU A 988 -27.00 -77.54 -29.83
CA LEU A 988 -26.91 -77.81 -28.40
C LEU A 988 -26.58 -76.49 -27.71
N ASP A 989 -27.58 -75.90 -27.08
CA ASP A 989 -27.46 -74.69 -26.26
C ASP A 989 -27.25 -75.12 -24.81
N GLY A 990 -26.05 -74.91 -24.25
CA GLY A 990 -25.67 -75.36 -22.92
C GLY A 990 -25.31 -74.21 -21.99
N GLU A 991 -25.90 -74.21 -20.80
CA GLU A 991 -25.56 -73.33 -19.69
C GLU A 991 -25.08 -74.16 -18.51
N ILE A 992 -23.90 -73.80 -17.99
CA ILE A 992 -23.28 -74.42 -16.82
C ILE A 992 -23.22 -73.38 -15.72
N ALA A 993 -23.81 -73.67 -14.55
CA ALA A 993 -23.80 -72.78 -13.41
C ALA A 993 -23.33 -73.51 -12.14
N TYR A 994 -22.46 -72.84 -11.38
CA TYR A 994 -21.96 -73.30 -10.08
C TYR A 994 -22.14 -72.19 -9.03
N SER A 995 -22.88 -72.49 -7.96
CA SER A 995 -23.09 -71.57 -6.83
C SER A 995 -23.48 -72.34 -5.58
N LYS A 996 -22.91 -71.98 -4.41
CA LYS A 996 -23.22 -72.58 -3.10
C LYS A 996 -23.14 -74.12 -3.11
N ASP A 997 -22.00 -74.64 -3.59
CA ASP A 997 -21.74 -76.08 -3.79
C ASP A 997 -22.69 -76.83 -4.73
N LYS A 998 -23.63 -76.15 -5.40
CA LYS A 998 -24.51 -76.74 -6.40
C LYS A 998 -23.97 -76.49 -7.80
N PHE A 999 -23.72 -77.57 -8.53
CA PHE A 999 -23.39 -77.55 -9.96
C PHE A 999 -24.65 -77.91 -10.75
N SER A 1000 -24.95 -77.17 -11.81
CA SER A 1000 -26.09 -77.42 -12.70
C SER A 1000 -25.70 -77.24 -14.15
N VAL A 1001 -26.26 -78.08 -15.01
CA VAL A 1001 -26.13 -78.03 -16.47
C VAL A 1001 -27.53 -78.08 -17.07
N ASP A 1002 -27.90 -76.99 -17.72
CA ASP A 1002 -29.11 -76.89 -18.52
C ASP A 1002 -28.71 -76.90 -19.99
N ALA A 1003 -29.15 -77.90 -20.75
CA ALA A 1003 -28.90 -77.96 -22.17
C ALA A 1003 -30.18 -78.17 -22.97
N LYS A 1004 -30.31 -77.50 -24.10
CA LYS A 1004 -31.41 -77.71 -25.05
C LYS A 1004 -30.84 -78.25 -26.33
N ALA A 1005 -31.06 -79.54 -26.57
CA ALA A 1005 -30.74 -80.16 -27.83
C ALA A 1005 -31.90 -79.96 -28.82
N PHE A 1006 -31.61 -79.45 -30.00
CA PHE A 1006 -32.54 -79.40 -31.12
C PHE A 1006 -31.97 -80.20 -32.26
N ILE A 1007 -32.76 -81.12 -32.81
CA ILE A 1007 -32.44 -81.78 -34.07
C ILE A 1007 -33.66 -81.62 -34.95
N GLY A 1008 -33.50 -80.99 -36.11
CA GLY A 1008 -34.58 -80.87 -37.07
C GLY A 1008 -34.08 -80.49 -38.44
N GLY A 1009 -34.95 -80.59 -39.45
CA GLY A 1009 -34.61 -80.18 -40.79
C GLY A 1009 -35.80 -79.71 -41.60
N ALA A 1010 -35.52 -78.96 -42.65
CA ALA A 1010 -36.50 -78.45 -43.59
C ALA A 1010 -36.34 -79.14 -44.96
N VAL A 1011 -37.45 -79.44 -45.63
CA VAL A 1011 -37.41 -79.88 -47.02
C VAL A 1011 -37.33 -78.66 -47.91
N VAL A 1012 -36.34 -78.63 -48.80
CA VAL A 1012 -36.11 -77.51 -49.71
C VAL A 1012 -36.08 -78.02 -51.14
N LEU A 1013 -36.78 -77.29 -52.01
CA LEU A 1013 -36.84 -77.53 -53.44
C LEU A 1013 -36.01 -76.47 -54.14
N ASP A 1014 -35.15 -76.86 -55.07
CA ASP A 1014 -34.38 -75.93 -55.88
C ASP A 1014 -34.50 -76.35 -57.35
N ALA A 1015 -34.69 -75.41 -58.25
CA ALA A 1015 -34.55 -75.70 -59.68
C ALA A 1015 -33.88 -74.54 -60.41
N ALA A 1016 -33.13 -74.89 -61.45
CA ALA A 1016 -32.31 -73.97 -62.21
C ALA A 1016 -32.29 -74.34 -63.70
N LEU A 1017 -32.59 -73.39 -64.57
CA LEU A 1017 -32.25 -73.42 -65.99
C LEU A 1017 -30.84 -72.86 -66.18
N LYS A 1018 -29.98 -73.61 -66.84
CA LYS A 1018 -28.59 -73.23 -67.13
C LYS A 1018 -28.34 -73.29 -68.63
N ALA A 1019 -27.60 -72.32 -69.16
CA ALA A 1019 -26.95 -72.41 -70.45
C ALA A 1019 -25.50 -72.79 -70.22
N ARG A 1020 -24.93 -73.59 -71.10
CA ARG A 1020 -23.50 -73.89 -71.08
C ARG A 1020 -22.92 -73.81 -72.48
N VAL A 1021 -21.67 -73.40 -72.55
CA VAL A 1021 -20.82 -73.52 -73.73
C VAL A 1021 -19.54 -74.19 -73.30
N TYR A 1022 -19.12 -75.19 -74.05
CA TYR A 1022 -17.88 -75.90 -73.78
C TYR A 1022 -17.10 -76.14 -75.07
N ALA A 1023 -15.78 -76.20 -74.92
CA ALA A 1023 -14.86 -76.63 -75.93
C ALA A 1023 -13.99 -77.75 -75.34
N GLU A 1024 -13.92 -78.86 -76.04
CA GLU A 1024 -13.15 -80.04 -75.65
C GLU A 1024 -12.23 -80.43 -76.81
N ALA A 1025 -10.92 -80.49 -76.58
CA ALA A 1025 -9.95 -80.88 -77.61
C ALA A 1025 -8.97 -81.93 -77.07
N GLY A 1026 -8.66 -82.94 -77.88
CA GLY A 1026 -7.68 -83.97 -77.51
C GLY A 1026 -7.99 -85.36 -78.04
N VAL A 1027 -6.98 -86.26 -77.96
CA VAL A 1027 -7.06 -87.64 -78.44
C VAL A 1027 -6.99 -88.59 -77.25
N TRP A 1028 -7.96 -89.51 -77.18
CA TRP A 1028 -8.08 -90.54 -76.14
C TRP A 1028 -8.10 -89.98 -74.69
N ARG A 1029 -7.24 -90.45 -73.78
CA ARG A 1029 -7.26 -90.07 -72.34
C ARG A 1029 -6.73 -88.66 -72.03
N PHE A 1030 -6.25 -87.92 -73.03
CA PHE A 1030 -5.67 -86.57 -72.87
C PHE A 1030 -6.60 -85.51 -73.47
N LYS A 1031 -7.81 -85.39 -72.94
CA LYS A 1031 -8.76 -84.35 -73.35
C LYS A 1031 -8.70 -83.18 -72.38
N ILE A 1032 -8.56 -81.97 -72.93
CA ILE A 1032 -8.70 -80.74 -72.18
C ILE A 1032 -10.08 -80.18 -72.51
N ARG A 1033 -10.92 -80.04 -71.47
CA ARG A 1033 -12.26 -79.49 -71.57
C ARG A 1033 -12.28 -78.16 -70.82
N THR A 1034 -12.71 -77.12 -71.51
CA THR A 1034 -13.09 -75.85 -70.91
C THR A 1034 -14.60 -75.73 -71.06
N GLU A 1035 -15.29 -75.40 -69.98
CA GLU A 1035 -16.72 -75.16 -69.99
C GLU A 1035 -17.06 -73.90 -69.21
N LYS A 1036 -17.99 -73.11 -69.76
CA LYS A 1036 -18.59 -71.97 -69.10
C LYS A 1036 -20.09 -72.21 -69.02
N THR A 1037 -20.63 -72.12 -67.81
CA THR A 1037 -22.05 -72.36 -67.55
C THR A 1037 -22.66 -71.13 -66.91
N TRP A 1038 -23.75 -70.63 -67.50
CA TRP A 1038 -24.56 -69.52 -67.00
C TRP A 1038 -25.85 -70.06 -66.40
N LYS A 1039 -26.17 -69.72 -65.14
CA LYS A 1039 -27.52 -69.96 -64.59
C LYS A 1039 -28.44 -68.88 -65.13
N LEU A 1040 -29.29 -69.25 -66.08
CA LEU A 1040 -30.19 -68.31 -66.77
C LEU A 1040 -31.40 -67.95 -65.91
N LEU A 1041 -31.92 -68.94 -65.18
CA LEU A 1041 -33.09 -68.78 -64.31
C LEU A 1041 -33.03 -69.84 -63.22
N GLY A 1042 -33.60 -69.56 -62.06
CA GLY A 1042 -33.77 -70.58 -61.03
C GLY A 1042 -34.19 -69.99 -59.71
N GLY A 1043 -34.80 -70.81 -58.87
CA GLY A 1043 -35.29 -70.41 -57.57
C GLY A 1043 -35.29 -71.56 -56.57
N LYS A 1044 -35.01 -71.21 -55.32
CA LYS A 1044 -35.06 -72.10 -54.17
C LYS A 1044 -36.34 -71.80 -53.39
N VAL A 1045 -37.15 -72.82 -53.17
CA VAL A 1045 -38.39 -72.77 -52.40
C VAL A 1045 -38.21 -73.63 -51.14
N ASP A 1046 -38.17 -72.97 -49.98
CA ASP A 1046 -38.38 -73.67 -48.70
C ASP A 1046 -39.83 -74.14 -48.65
N THR A 1047 -40.06 -75.44 -48.45
CA THR A 1047 -41.42 -76.01 -48.40
C THR A 1047 -42.14 -75.69 -47.09
N ASP A 1048 -41.46 -75.00 -46.17
CA ASP A 1048 -41.85 -74.74 -44.77
C ASP A 1048 -42.16 -76.01 -43.96
N LEU A 1049 -41.93 -77.19 -44.55
CA LEU A 1049 -42.03 -78.48 -43.89
C LEU A 1049 -40.81 -78.67 -42.99
N LYS A 1050 -40.96 -78.23 -41.75
CA LYS A 1050 -39.96 -78.37 -40.68
C LYS A 1050 -40.28 -79.59 -39.84
N LEU A 1051 -39.37 -80.56 -39.85
CA LEU A 1051 -39.43 -81.74 -39.00
C LEU A 1051 -38.35 -81.60 -37.94
N GLY A 1052 -38.73 -81.35 -36.69
CA GLY A 1052 -37.75 -81.14 -35.63
C GLY A 1052 -38.24 -81.57 -34.27
N VAL A 1053 -37.30 -81.94 -33.41
CA VAL A 1053 -37.53 -82.36 -32.03
C VAL A 1053 -36.63 -81.52 -31.12
N ARG A 1054 -37.22 -80.89 -30.12
CA ARG A 1054 -36.49 -80.25 -29.01
C ARG A 1054 -36.46 -81.17 -27.80
N LEU A 1055 -35.27 -81.41 -27.29
CA LEU A 1055 -34.99 -82.24 -26.12
C LEU A 1055 -34.31 -81.36 -25.05
N PRO A 1056 -35.03 -80.95 -24.00
CA PRO A 1056 -34.41 -80.31 -22.85
C PRO A 1056 -33.67 -81.36 -22.00
N LEU A 1057 -32.43 -81.08 -21.65
CA LEU A 1057 -31.56 -81.89 -20.81
C LEU A 1057 -31.24 -81.08 -19.56
N HIS A 1058 -31.51 -81.65 -18.39
CA HIS A 1058 -31.19 -80.99 -17.12
C HIS A 1058 -30.37 -81.94 -16.25
N TYR A 1059 -29.31 -81.42 -15.67
CA TYR A 1059 -28.50 -82.10 -14.67
C TYR A 1059 -28.23 -81.13 -13.52
N ASP A 1060 -28.36 -81.60 -12.29
CA ASP A 1060 -27.74 -80.92 -11.16
C ASP A 1060 -27.05 -81.91 -10.22
N SER A 1061 -26.07 -81.42 -9.45
CA SER A 1061 -25.22 -82.26 -8.61
C SER A 1061 -25.93 -82.89 -7.42
N ILE A 1062 -27.15 -82.45 -7.10
CA ILE A 1062 -27.96 -82.99 -6.00
C ILE A 1062 -28.93 -84.04 -6.54
N ASP A 1063 -29.72 -83.68 -7.55
CA ASP A 1063 -30.80 -84.51 -8.08
C ASP A 1063 -30.37 -85.41 -9.26
N GLY A 1064 -29.14 -85.24 -9.76
CA GLY A 1064 -28.56 -86.03 -10.85
C GLY A 1064 -29.12 -85.67 -12.24
N PHE A 1065 -28.88 -86.54 -13.22
CA PHE A 1065 -29.37 -86.33 -14.59
C PHE A 1065 -30.84 -86.67 -14.70
N ARG A 1066 -31.66 -85.69 -15.08
CA ARG A 1066 -33.08 -85.89 -15.29
C ARG A 1066 -33.37 -86.11 -16.76
N MET A 1067 -33.74 -87.34 -17.11
CA MET A 1067 -34.27 -87.63 -18.44
C MET A 1067 -35.55 -86.83 -18.70
N PRO A 1068 -35.67 -86.13 -19.84
CA PRO A 1068 -36.91 -85.44 -20.22
C PRO A 1068 -38.04 -86.46 -20.39
N ARG A 1069 -39.24 -86.12 -19.92
CA ARG A 1069 -40.42 -86.97 -20.13
C ARG A 1069 -40.88 -86.84 -21.58
N LEU A 1070 -41.61 -87.83 -22.07
CA LEU A 1070 -42.17 -87.82 -23.42
C LEU A 1070 -43.01 -86.55 -23.72
N SER A 1071 -43.65 -85.96 -22.70
CA SER A 1071 -44.42 -84.70 -22.79
C SER A 1071 -43.55 -83.44 -22.94
N ASP A 1072 -42.28 -83.52 -22.51
CA ASP A 1072 -41.33 -82.41 -22.53
C ASP A 1072 -40.61 -82.32 -23.89
N ILE A 1073 -40.72 -83.38 -24.70
CA ILE A 1073 -40.28 -83.45 -26.10
C ILE A 1073 -41.30 -82.74 -26.97
N LYS A 1074 -40.94 -81.56 -27.49
CA LYS A 1074 -41.83 -80.79 -28.36
C LYS A 1074 -41.48 -81.05 -29.83
N PRO A 1075 -42.34 -81.72 -30.61
CA PRO A 1075 -42.22 -81.72 -32.06
C PRO A 1075 -42.50 -80.31 -32.59
N GLU A 1076 -41.77 -79.86 -33.60
CA GLU A 1076 -42.19 -78.67 -34.36
C GLU A 1076 -43.40 -79.04 -35.23
N PRO A 1077 -44.47 -78.22 -35.25
CA PRO A 1077 -45.64 -78.52 -36.06
C PRO A 1077 -45.30 -78.45 -37.54
N ALA A 1078 -45.45 -79.57 -38.24
CA ALA A 1078 -45.28 -79.65 -39.69
C ALA A 1078 -46.56 -79.12 -40.38
N GLN A 1079 -46.51 -77.90 -40.91
CA GLN A 1079 -47.54 -77.38 -41.81
C GLN A 1079 -46.99 -77.35 -43.23
N LEU A 1080 -47.56 -78.19 -44.09
CA LEU A 1080 -47.22 -78.20 -45.52
C LEU A 1080 -48.05 -77.13 -46.23
N ASN A 1081 -47.50 -75.93 -46.39
CA ASN A 1081 -48.18 -74.82 -47.03
C ASN A 1081 -47.64 -74.61 -48.45
N LEU A 1082 -48.02 -75.51 -49.36
CA LEU A 1082 -47.63 -75.42 -50.77
C LEU A 1082 -48.59 -74.49 -51.50
N ASP A 1083 -48.11 -73.31 -51.91
CA ASP A 1083 -48.82 -72.42 -52.83
C ASP A 1083 -48.20 -72.60 -54.24
N PRO A 1084 -48.85 -73.38 -55.14
CA PRO A 1084 -48.29 -73.71 -56.45
C PRO A 1084 -48.02 -72.46 -57.30
N SER A 1085 -48.84 -71.41 -57.14
CA SER A 1085 -48.71 -70.12 -57.82
C SER A 1085 -47.47 -69.35 -57.38
N LYS A 1086 -47.18 -69.30 -56.07
CA LYS A 1086 -45.94 -68.71 -55.54
C LYS A 1086 -44.70 -69.55 -55.83
N MET A 1087 -44.82 -70.88 -55.86
CA MET A 1087 -43.72 -71.76 -56.27
C MET A 1087 -43.28 -71.46 -57.71
N LEU A 1088 -44.22 -71.42 -58.64
CA LEU A 1088 -43.95 -71.11 -60.04
C LEU A 1088 -43.42 -69.68 -60.22
N SER A 1089 -43.93 -68.69 -59.48
CA SER A 1089 -43.41 -67.32 -59.57
C SER A 1089 -42.00 -67.17 -58.98
N ASN A 1090 -41.64 -67.90 -57.91
CA ASN A 1090 -40.32 -67.82 -57.30
C ASN A 1090 -39.26 -68.64 -58.04
N LEU A 1091 -39.65 -69.74 -58.70
CA LEU A 1091 -38.75 -70.56 -59.53
C LEU A 1091 -38.41 -69.88 -60.88
N PHE A 1092 -39.32 -69.09 -61.44
CA PHE A 1092 -39.18 -68.52 -62.79
C PHE A 1092 -39.24 -66.98 -62.87
N GLY A 1093 -39.44 -66.27 -61.75
CA GLY A 1093 -39.80 -64.84 -61.76
C GLY A 1093 -38.70 -63.81 -61.53
N ASN A 1094 -37.43 -64.18 -61.31
CA ASN A 1094 -36.34 -63.21 -61.16
C ASN A 1094 -35.00 -63.75 -61.70
N ALA A 1095 -34.75 -63.58 -63.00
CA ALA A 1095 -33.44 -63.85 -63.59
C ALA A 1095 -32.47 -62.69 -63.30
N LYS A 1096 -31.38 -62.96 -62.58
CA LYS A 1096 -30.15 -62.15 -62.60
C LYS A 1096 -29.03 -63.05 -63.08
N SER A 1097 -28.35 -62.65 -64.15
CA SER A 1097 -27.17 -63.37 -64.66
C SER A 1097 -25.99 -63.15 -63.73
N GLU A 1098 -25.55 -64.20 -63.03
CA GLU A 1098 -24.25 -64.23 -62.35
C GLU A 1098 -23.24 -64.95 -63.25
N GLU A 1099 -22.15 -64.27 -63.55
CA GLU A 1099 -21.05 -64.78 -64.36
C GLU A 1099 -19.98 -65.36 -63.42
N HIS A 1100 -19.77 -66.68 -63.48
CA HIS A 1100 -18.67 -67.35 -62.80
C HIS A 1100 -17.67 -67.84 -63.84
N GLU A 1101 -16.45 -67.31 -63.77
CA GLU A 1101 -15.27 -67.85 -64.46
C GLU A 1101 -14.62 -68.89 -63.54
N VAL A 1102 -14.33 -70.08 -64.05
CA VAL A 1102 -13.58 -71.13 -63.36
C VAL A 1102 -12.36 -71.49 -64.19
#